data_AF-A0A9P7AL01-F1
#
_entry.id   AF-A0A9P7AL01-F1
#
_cell.length_a   1.000
_cell.length_b   1.000
_cell.length_c   1.000
_cell.angle_alpha   90.00
_cell.angle_beta   90.00
_cell.angle_gamma   90.00
#
_symmetry.space_group_name_H-M   'P 1'
#
loop_
_entity.id
_entity.type
_entity.pdbx_description
1 polymer ?
#
loop_
_entity_poly.entity_id
_entity_poly.type
_entity_poly.pdbx_seq_one_letter_code
_entity_poly.pdbx_strand_id
1 'polypeptide(L)'
;MMANEQAKQIPFSFFVSLLHQIANVPVHITSSRVNKKTPSCRSPSEILAKWVENLQNNYSPLPRDTTTHVLRLLFPEEDSHRKYDLQEAMLSQLLPDCLDTSTFPPISTARLKQWSKQQNSGCLGQEIFALRSSNAEPFIGPKSLQDINVLLDELASTSAFSDKTLHTVHSLSPPRSKSAILRSLFESLPALDAAYLTQIILKDLRPILYAPPVTSTSRALLNYNTNSKSVLTKEQFMKTWDPSGSMLKMYKKRANITEAALCFEAGGAISHPRPRWGIPVEIPKSAKGRSPMHALNVLEPSDAIWAETKYDGERAQIHVRFGGQSDPQITIFSKSKRDSTLDRIAVHPIIIQALAGYSMGDIILDAEMVAYSDERHRIEEFWHIRGLISRTAEGARAGGYRRSETQHNSHTQDSCPSLHSNSTTASTLHLALVFFDVLQVGAASMLNAPYYMRRSLLESIITPVPGRSMLAERTVIIDGQVQEAEGQKRLRETWAKCITEHEEGLVLKASDSTYGDWKLPWVKLKKDYVPGYGDTIDLVVIAAAWEKDRARELRVSPSTLTTFYIAVLSNSSQINIDPGCKPHFVAYFTASYGLSREQLEEFNFWIRADAVDGPKPSIGELCYTYTMSQTLPRPSVFVRNPILVELCGAGFTKAPQSKYYELRFPRITKPFRPSERSYMECLTLRGLRTIALETVGLEAHNAEKYKDLDEWGRKLWGKVGDKTVEEQRRELKRQRSIACWEEKLETIDRERSRKRRKLEDDLEMSL
;
A
#
# COMPACT_ATOMS: atom_id res chain seq x y z
N MET A 1 38.85 20.06 -39.10
CA MET A 1 39.30 19.57 -37.78
C MET A 1 38.29 20.03 -36.74
N MET A 2 37.24 19.23 -36.48
CA MET A 2 36.41 19.41 -35.29
C MET A 2 36.91 18.41 -34.26
N ALA A 3 37.55 18.90 -33.21
CA ALA A 3 37.94 18.08 -32.08
C ALA A 3 36.67 17.46 -31.49
N ASN A 4 36.65 16.14 -31.41
CA ASN A 4 35.61 15.36 -30.76
C ASN A 4 35.75 15.63 -29.24
N GLU A 5 35.14 16.71 -28.73
CA GLU A 5 35.05 16.97 -27.30
C GLU A 5 34.30 15.80 -26.66
N GLN A 6 35.02 14.88 -26.04
CA GLN A 6 34.42 13.83 -25.21
C GLN A 6 33.63 14.53 -24.10
N ALA A 7 32.32 14.32 -24.07
CA ALA A 7 31.45 14.86 -23.03
C ALA A 7 32.02 14.47 -21.66
N LYS A 8 32.21 15.46 -20.78
CA LYS A 8 32.74 15.23 -19.43
C LYS A 8 31.81 14.29 -18.68
N GLN A 9 32.34 13.18 -18.19
CA GLN A 9 31.59 12.28 -17.33
C GLN A 9 31.24 12.98 -16.01
N ILE A 10 30.00 12.83 -15.55
CA ILE A 10 29.52 13.41 -14.30
C ILE A 10 29.84 12.41 -13.17
N PRO A 11 30.66 12.77 -12.17
CA PRO A 11 30.98 11.87 -11.05
C PRO A 11 29.73 11.51 -10.24
N PHE A 12 29.64 10.27 -9.75
CA PHE A 12 28.56 9.88 -8.84
C PHE A 12 28.57 10.70 -7.55
N SER A 13 29.75 11.06 -7.03
CA SER A 13 29.89 11.94 -5.86
C SER A 13 29.27 13.33 -6.08
N PHE A 14 29.25 13.83 -7.32
CA PHE A 14 28.58 15.09 -7.65
C PHE A 14 27.06 14.97 -7.46
N PHE A 15 26.46 13.84 -7.85
CA PHE A 15 25.05 13.55 -7.56
C PHE A 15 24.79 13.31 -6.07
N VAL A 16 25.67 12.58 -5.38
CA VAL A 16 25.57 12.38 -3.93
C VAL A 16 25.61 13.71 -3.17
N SER A 17 26.33 14.72 -3.67
CA SER A 17 26.32 16.06 -3.07
C SER A 17 24.92 16.70 -3.02
N LEU A 18 24.05 16.45 -4.02
CA LEU A 18 22.66 16.89 -4.00
C LEU A 18 21.90 16.22 -2.85
N LEU A 19 21.99 14.88 -2.77
CA LEU A 19 21.34 14.08 -1.74
C LEU A 19 21.78 14.51 -0.34
N HIS A 20 23.08 14.78 -0.16
CA HIS A 20 23.65 15.20 1.09
C HIS A 20 23.18 16.61 1.50
N GLN A 21 23.13 17.56 0.57
CA GLN A 21 22.59 18.89 0.85
C GLN A 21 21.10 18.83 1.23
N ILE A 22 20.30 18.01 0.55
CA ILE A 22 18.88 17.78 0.92
C ILE A 22 18.77 17.14 2.30
N ALA A 23 19.63 16.17 2.62
CA ALA A 23 19.65 15.50 3.92
C ALA A 23 19.97 16.47 5.08
N ASN A 24 20.80 17.49 4.83
CA ASN A 24 21.20 18.49 5.82
C ASN A 24 20.23 19.67 5.96
N VAL A 25 19.11 19.69 5.24
CA VAL A 25 18.05 20.68 5.47
C VAL A 25 17.54 20.53 6.92
N PRO A 26 17.58 21.59 7.75
CA PRO A 26 17.22 21.55 9.15
C PRO A 26 15.73 21.29 9.33
N VAL A 27 15.40 20.69 10.47
CA VAL A 27 14.03 20.34 10.84
C VAL A 27 13.34 21.46 11.60
N HIS A 28 12.04 21.62 11.39
CA HIS A 28 11.19 22.58 12.11
C HIS A 28 10.41 21.90 13.24
N ILE A 29 10.31 22.57 14.39
CA ILE A 29 9.55 22.10 15.56
C ILE A 29 8.07 22.44 15.36
N THR A 30 7.18 21.51 15.71
CA THR A 30 5.73 21.65 15.50
C THR A 30 5.11 22.80 16.31
N SER A 31 5.65 23.14 17.49
CA SER A 31 5.10 24.13 18.41
C SER A 31 5.46 25.59 18.08
N SER A 32 6.42 25.84 17.20
CA SER A 32 6.70 27.20 16.76
C SER A 32 5.62 27.64 15.76
N ARG A 33 4.62 28.42 16.23
CA ARG A 33 3.96 29.40 15.37
C ARG A 33 5.08 30.09 14.58
N VAL A 34 5.04 29.97 13.26
CA VAL A 34 6.10 30.41 12.35
C VAL A 34 6.40 31.89 12.60
N ASN A 35 7.35 32.18 13.47
CA ASN A 35 7.98 33.48 13.52
C ASN A 35 8.85 33.53 12.26
N LYS A 36 8.45 34.34 11.28
CA LYS A 36 9.05 34.55 9.95
C LYS A 36 10.46 35.18 10.01
N LYS A 37 11.28 34.82 10.99
CA LYS A 37 12.67 35.26 11.14
C LYS A 37 13.54 34.09 11.61
N THR A 38 13.61 33.03 10.82
CA THR A 38 14.76 32.11 10.84
C THR A 38 15.59 32.36 9.57
N PRO A 39 16.92 32.30 9.65
CA PRO A 39 17.79 32.64 8.53
C PRO A 39 17.48 31.77 7.32
N SER A 40 17.57 32.37 6.13
CA SER A 40 17.40 31.78 4.79
C SER A 40 17.94 30.35 4.73
N CYS A 41 17.08 29.36 5.01
CA CYS A 41 17.44 27.97 4.84
C CYS A 41 16.86 27.52 3.51
N ARG A 42 17.75 27.12 2.59
CA ARG A 42 17.35 26.75 1.24
C ARG A 42 16.42 25.53 1.29
N SER A 43 15.27 25.64 0.65
CA SER A 43 14.37 24.52 0.44
C SER A 43 15.03 23.45 -0.45
N PRO A 44 14.62 22.17 -0.37
CA PRO A 44 15.10 21.13 -1.28
C PRO A 44 14.99 21.50 -2.76
N SER A 45 13.95 22.25 -3.14
CA SER A 45 13.77 22.74 -4.51
C SER A 45 14.80 23.79 -4.92
N GLU A 46 15.17 24.70 -4.01
CA GLU A 46 16.24 25.70 -4.25
C GLU A 46 17.62 25.04 -4.30
N ILE A 47 17.85 24.03 -3.46
CA ILE A 47 19.07 23.20 -3.50
C ILE A 47 19.16 22.50 -4.85
N LEU A 48 18.06 21.89 -5.32
CA LEU A 48 18.01 21.27 -6.64
C LEU A 48 18.28 22.27 -7.75
N ALA A 49 17.63 23.45 -7.74
CA ALA A 49 17.82 24.46 -8.77
C ALA A 49 19.29 24.89 -8.89
N LYS A 50 19.92 25.17 -7.74
CA LYS A 50 21.35 25.51 -7.70
C LYS A 50 22.24 24.35 -8.15
N TRP A 51 21.89 23.11 -7.80
CA TRP A 51 22.64 21.93 -8.24
C TRP A 51 22.52 21.73 -9.76
N VAL A 52 21.34 21.95 -10.35
CA VAL A 52 21.11 21.88 -11.81
C VAL A 52 21.91 22.96 -12.54
N GLU A 53 21.97 24.19 -12.00
CA GLU A 53 22.81 25.26 -12.54
C GLU A 53 24.29 24.86 -12.55
N ASN A 54 24.79 24.33 -11.43
CA ASN A 54 26.17 23.83 -11.34
C ASN A 54 26.44 22.64 -12.28
N LEU A 55 25.45 21.75 -12.47
CA LEU A 55 25.55 20.64 -13.40
C LEU A 55 25.75 21.16 -14.83
N GLN A 56 24.93 22.12 -15.25
CA GLN A 56 25.03 22.71 -16.59
C GLN A 56 26.35 23.47 -16.77
N ASN A 57 26.77 24.26 -15.79
CA ASN A 57 28.01 25.04 -15.89
C ASN A 57 29.27 24.17 -16.03
N ASN A 58 29.30 23.01 -15.36
CA ASN A 58 30.51 22.19 -15.28
C ASN A 58 30.56 21.06 -16.32
N TYR A 59 29.41 20.57 -16.78
CA TYR A 59 29.29 19.35 -17.57
C TYR A 59 28.45 19.50 -18.85
N SER A 60 28.07 20.72 -19.25
CA SER A 60 27.42 20.95 -20.54
C SER A 60 28.41 20.81 -21.73
N PRO A 61 28.01 20.21 -22.86
CA PRO A 61 26.74 19.53 -23.10
C PRO A 61 26.64 18.24 -22.28
N LEU A 62 25.48 18.02 -21.64
CA LEU A 62 25.28 16.87 -20.77
C LEU A 62 25.39 15.56 -21.56
N PRO A 63 26.01 14.50 -20.99
CA PRO A 63 25.98 13.17 -21.58
C PRO A 63 24.54 12.69 -21.85
N ARG A 64 24.37 11.82 -22.85
CA ARG A 64 23.07 11.20 -23.14
C ARG A 64 22.52 10.47 -21.91
N ASP A 65 21.20 10.45 -21.79
CA ASP A 65 20.45 9.80 -20.71
C ASP A 65 20.71 10.33 -19.29
N THR A 66 21.43 11.46 -19.14
CA THR A 66 21.71 12.09 -17.83
C THR A 66 20.44 12.33 -17.03
N THR A 67 19.38 12.85 -17.66
CA THR A 67 18.10 13.13 -17.01
C THR A 67 17.48 11.85 -16.48
N THR A 68 17.51 10.80 -17.30
CA THR A 68 17.01 9.47 -16.96
C THR A 68 17.77 8.89 -15.76
N HIS A 69 19.10 8.96 -15.77
CA HIS A 69 19.94 8.47 -14.68
C HIS A 69 19.67 9.19 -13.37
N VAL A 70 19.62 10.52 -13.39
CA VAL A 70 19.36 11.32 -12.19
C VAL A 70 17.97 11.00 -11.61
N LEU A 71 16.93 10.93 -12.44
CA LEU A 71 15.58 10.59 -11.98
C LEU A 71 15.49 9.20 -11.35
N ARG A 72 16.10 8.19 -11.98
CA ARG A 72 16.09 6.80 -11.47
C ARG A 72 16.87 6.65 -10.17
N LEU A 73 17.95 7.42 -9.98
CA LEU A 73 18.75 7.38 -8.76
C LEU A 73 18.14 8.22 -7.63
N LEU A 74 17.45 9.32 -7.95
CA LEU A 74 16.80 10.20 -6.97
C LEU A 74 15.45 9.67 -6.48
N PHE A 75 14.71 8.96 -7.34
CA PHE A 75 13.42 8.34 -7.03
C PHE A 75 13.45 6.82 -7.35
N PRO A 76 14.35 6.05 -6.72
CA PRO A 76 14.56 4.65 -7.07
C PRO A 76 13.28 3.81 -6.87
N GLU A 77 12.41 4.17 -5.94
CA GLU A 77 11.11 3.52 -5.70
C GLU A 77 10.18 3.54 -6.92
N GLU A 78 10.34 4.52 -7.82
CA GLU A 78 9.55 4.65 -9.06
C GLU A 78 10.12 3.86 -10.23
N ASP A 79 11.36 3.37 -10.14
CA ASP A 79 11.95 2.54 -11.18
C ASP A 79 11.24 1.17 -11.17
N SER A 80 10.26 0.98 -12.05
CA SER A 80 9.58 -0.32 -12.18
C SER A 80 10.48 -1.37 -12.85
N HIS A 81 11.47 -0.96 -13.65
CA HIS A 81 12.29 -1.83 -14.49
C HIS A 81 13.36 -2.58 -13.70
N ARG A 82 14.02 -1.93 -12.72
CA ARG A 82 15.03 -2.59 -11.89
C ARG A 82 14.44 -3.22 -10.64
N LYS A 83 14.62 -4.53 -10.50
CA LYS A 83 14.49 -5.28 -9.24
C LYS A 83 15.83 -5.94 -8.94
N TYR A 84 16.27 -5.86 -7.69
CA TYR A 84 17.57 -6.41 -7.30
C TYR A 84 17.45 -7.71 -6.50
N ASP A 85 16.23 -8.05 -6.04
CA ASP A 85 16.00 -9.09 -5.03
C ASP A 85 16.99 -8.96 -3.88
N LEU A 86 17.09 -7.75 -3.31
CA LEU A 86 17.97 -7.42 -2.19
C LEU A 86 17.14 -6.65 -1.17
N GLN A 87 16.89 -7.28 -0.02
CA GLN A 87 16.31 -6.63 1.16
C GLN A 87 17.42 -6.31 2.16
N GLU A 88 17.13 -5.46 3.14
CA GLU A 88 18.12 -5.03 4.16
C GLU A 88 18.78 -6.22 4.87
N ALA A 89 18.01 -7.29 5.15
CA ALA A 89 18.52 -8.49 5.81
C ALA A 89 19.53 -9.28 4.96
N MET A 90 19.37 -9.30 3.63
CA MET A 90 20.30 -9.97 2.72
C MET A 90 21.46 -9.05 2.33
N LEU A 91 21.19 -7.77 2.10
CA LEU A 91 22.22 -6.80 1.76
C LEU A 91 23.20 -6.59 2.93
N SER A 92 22.72 -6.55 4.18
CA SER A 92 23.58 -6.53 5.37
C SER A 92 24.47 -7.77 5.53
N GLN A 93 24.14 -8.88 4.86
CA GLN A 93 24.97 -10.09 4.83
C GLN A 93 26.03 -10.03 3.74
N LEU A 94 25.69 -9.49 2.57
CA LEU A 94 26.58 -9.46 1.41
C LEU A 94 27.58 -8.30 1.43
N LEU A 95 27.18 -7.14 1.96
CA LEU A 95 28.01 -5.93 1.92
C LEU A 95 29.38 -6.05 2.61
N PRO A 96 29.54 -6.72 3.77
CA PRO A 96 30.86 -6.88 4.38
C PRO A 96 31.92 -7.43 3.43
N ASP A 97 31.54 -8.36 2.54
CA ASP A 97 32.44 -8.99 1.56
C ASP A 97 32.55 -8.22 0.23
N CYS A 98 31.82 -7.11 0.12
CA CYS A 98 31.75 -6.28 -1.10
C CYS A 98 32.33 -4.88 -0.92
N LEU A 99 32.50 -4.41 0.31
CA LEU A 99 33.03 -3.09 0.61
C LEU A 99 34.55 -3.07 0.51
N ASP A 100 35.08 -1.96 0.02
CA ASP A 100 36.51 -1.77 -0.19
C ASP A 100 37.27 -1.66 1.14
N THR A 101 38.27 -2.51 1.32
CA THR A 101 39.14 -2.50 2.51
C THR A 101 40.00 -1.23 2.64
N SER A 102 40.21 -0.47 1.56
CA SER A 102 40.91 0.82 1.65
C SER A 102 40.05 1.92 2.27
N THR A 103 38.73 1.84 2.09
CA THR A 103 37.77 2.83 2.60
C THR A 103 37.24 2.41 3.97
N PHE A 104 37.01 1.11 4.17
CA PHE A 104 36.39 0.55 5.35
C PHE A 104 37.32 -0.46 6.07
N PRO A 105 37.41 -0.41 7.42
CA PRO A 105 38.07 -1.46 8.17
C PRO A 105 37.28 -2.78 8.03
N PRO A 106 37.87 -3.96 8.33
CA PRO A 106 37.16 -5.23 8.30
C PRO A 106 35.83 -5.17 9.08
N ILE A 107 34.72 -5.39 8.36
CA ILE A 107 33.37 -5.20 8.91
C ILE A 107 32.82 -6.52 9.41
N SER A 108 32.39 -6.56 10.67
CA SER A 108 31.62 -7.69 11.17
C SER A 108 30.19 -7.67 10.61
N THR A 109 29.80 -8.75 9.93
CA THR A 109 28.42 -9.00 9.49
C THR A 109 27.42 -8.91 10.65
N ALA A 110 27.85 -9.22 11.88
CA ALA A 110 26.98 -9.16 13.06
C ALA A 110 26.50 -7.74 13.36
N ARG A 111 27.34 -6.72 13.13
CA ARG A 111 26.98 -5.31 13.36
C ARG A 111 25.95 -4.84 12.35
N LEU A 112 26.18 -5.08 11.06
CA LEU A 112 25.23 -4.67 10.02
C LEU A 112 23.89 -5.40 10.14
N LYS A 113 23.86 -6.67 10.58
CA LYS A 113 22.59 -7.39 10.85
C LYS A 113 21.74 -6.74 11.93
N GLN A 114 22.34 -5.94 12.81
CA GLN A 114 21.65 -5.29 13.92
C GLN A 114 21.17 -3.87 13.59
N TRP A 115 21.24 -3.42 12.33
CA TRP A 115 20.88 -2.05 11.90
C TRP A 115 19.52 -1.53 12.42
N SER A 116 18.56 -2.41 12.68
CA SER A 116 17.21 -2.10 13.17
C SER A 116 17.05 -2.19 14.70
N LYS A 117 18.12 -2.45 15.46
CA LYS A 117 18.08 -2.48 16.92
C LYS A 117 18.02 -1.08 17.52
N GLN A 118 17.45 -0.97 18.72
CA GLN A 118 17.18 0.29 19.43
C GLN A 118 18.39 1.25 19.53
N GLN A 119 19.62 0.73 19.58
CA GLN A 119 20.85 1.53 19.70
C GLN A 119 21.41 2.03 18.36
N ASN A 120 20.87 1.55 17.25
CA ASN A 120 21.37 1.82 15.90
C ASN A 120 20.47 2.82 15.17
N SER A 121 20.91 3.25 13.98
CA SER A 121 20.25 4.29 13.20
C SER A 121 18.89 3.89 12.62
N GLY A 122 18.64 2.60 12.42
CA GLY A 122 17.50 2.13 11.62
C GLY A 122 17.72 2.32 10.11
N CYS A 123 18.96 2.56 9.68
CA CYS A 123 19.32 2.89 8.30
C CYS A 123 20.64 2.22 7.90
N LEU A 124 20.58 1.18 7.05
CA LEU A 124 21.79 0.43 6.67
C LEU A 124 22.87 1.32 6.03
N GLY A 125 22.47 2.29 5.19
CA GLY A 125 23.41 3.27 4.63
C GLY A 125 24.13 4.11 5.68
N GLN A 126 23.43 4.56 6.73
CA GLN A 126 24.05 5.30 7.83
C GLN A 126 24.98 4.42 8.67
N GLU A 127 24.64 3.14 8.88
CA GLU A 127 25.55 2.19 9.54
C GLU A 127 26.85 2.01 8.77
N ILE A 128 26.80 1.96 7.43
CA ILE A 128 27.98 1.90 6.57
C ILE A 128 28.79 3.20 6.67
N PHE A 129 28.14 4.36 6.62
CA PHE A 129 28.82 5.64 6.76
C PHE A 129 29.51 5.79 8.13
N ALA A 130 28.90 5.25 9.19
CA ALA A 130 29.46 5.24 10.54
C ALA A 130 30.66 4.29 10.70
N LEU A 131 30.86 3.36 9.77
CA LEU A 131 31.99 2.43 9.73
C LEU A 131 33.21 2.97 8.96
N ARG A 132 33.12 4.18 8.37
CA ARG A 132 34.23 4.79 7.65
C ARG A 132 35.49 4.87 8.51
N SER A 133 36.66 4.69 7.89
CA SER A 133 37.95 4.89 8.55
C SER A 133 38.09 6.33 9.02
N SER A 134 38.55 6.55 10.26
CA SER A 134 38.69 7.90 10.84
C SER A 134 39.63 8.82 10.06
N ASN A 135 40.53 8.26 9.26
CA ASN A 135 41.53 8.97 8.45
C ASN A 135 41.11 9.13 6.97
N ALA A 136 39.88 8.76 6.59
CA ALA A 136 39.41 8.87 5.22
C ALA A 136 38.99 10.32 4.90
N GLU A 137 39.84 11.05 4.18
CA GLU A 137 39.51 12.38 3.68
C GLU A 137 38.37 12.31 2.63
N PRO A 138 37.49 13.32 2.57
CA PRO A 138 36.48 13.40 1.52
C PRO A 138 37.15 13.54 0.14
N PHE A 139 36.90 12.60 -0.76
CA PHE A 139 37.39 12.64 -2.14
C PHE A 139 36.24 12.39 -3.12
N ILE A 140 36.45 12.78 -4.38
CA ILE A 140 35.52 12.48 -5.47
C ILE A 140 35.80 11.06 -5.94
N GLY A 141 34.82 10.17 -5.82
CA GLY A 141 34.90 8.79 -6.24
C GLY A 141 35.17 8.64 -7.75
N PRO A 142 35.80 7.55 -8.18
CA PRO A 142 36.20 7.36 -9.57
C PRO A 142 35.03 7.02 -10.51
N LYS A 143 33.88 6.62 -9.97
CA LYS A 143 32.74 6.16 -10.78
C LYS A 143 31.85 7.32 -11.21
N SER A 144 31.52 7.35 -12.49
CA SER A 144 30.55 8.29 -13.04
C SER A 144 29.10 7.85 -12.78
N LEU A 145 28.15 8.75 -13.01
CA LEU A 145 26.72 8.42 -13.05
C LEU A 145 26.41 7.30 -14.05
N GLN A 146 27.08 7.29 -15.19
CA GLN A 146 26.91 6.26 -16.22
C GLN A 146 27.37 4.89 -15.71
N ASP A 147 28.55 4.83 -15.08
CA ASP A 147 29.12 3.57 -14.58
C ASP A 147 28.21 2.95 -13.52
N ILE A 148 27.74 3.76 -12.57
CA ILE A 148 26.77 3.32 -11.55
C ILE A 148 25.49 2.81 -12.22
N ASN A 149 24.98 3.53 -13.23
CA ASN A 149 23.76 3.13 -13.91
C ASN A 149 23.91 1.78 -14.63
N VAL A 150 25.00 1.57 -15.36
CA VAL A 150 25.30 0.31 -16.06
C VAL A 150 25.44 -0.85 -15.08
N LEU A 151 26.17 -0.66 -13.98
CA LEU A 151 26.34 -1.69 -12.95
C LEU A 151 25.03 -2.02 -12.22
N LEU A 152 24.13 -1.04 -12.05
CA LEU A 152 22.80 -1.27 -11.50
C LEU A 152 21.88 -2.01 -12.49
N ASP A 153 21.96 -1.73 -13.79
CA ASP A 153 21.25 -2.53 -14.80
C ASP A 153 21.76 -3.98 -14.84
N GLU A 154 23.08 -4.18 -14.74
CA GLU A 154 23.68 -5.51 -14.63
C GLU A 154 23.21 -6.22 -13.35
N LEU A 155 23.23 -5.53 -12.19
CA LEU A 155 22.75 -6.09 -10.93
C LEU A 155 21.27 -6.49 -11.03
N ALA A 156 20.46 -5.65 -11.66
CA ALA A 156 19.03 -5.91 -11.86
C ALA A 156 18.79 -7.10 -12.81
N SER A 157 19.65 -7.33 -13.79
CA SER A 157 19.56 -8.49 -14.69
C SER A 157 19.69 -9.84 -13.97
N THR A 158 20.19 -9.86 -12.73
CA THR A 158 20.24 -11.07 -11.88
C THR A 158 18.91 -11.43 -11.24
N SER A 159 17.90 -10.55 -11.30
CA SER A 159 16.55 -10.77 -10.75
C SER A 159 15.57 -11.15 -11.84
N ALA A 160 14.88 -12.28 -11.68
CA ALA A 160 13.82 -12.69 -12.60
C ALA A 160 12.59 -11.76 -12.62
N PHE A 161 12.51 -10.81 -11.68
CA PHE A 161 11.43 -9.82 -11.57
C PHE A 161 11.77 -8.48 -12.22
N SER A 162 12.99 -8.33 -12.76
CA SER A 162 13.37 -7.17 -13.56
C SER A 162 12.76 -7.20 -14.95
N ASP A 163 12.84 -6.08 -15.65
CA ASP A 163 12.39 -5.96 -17.03
C ASP A 163 13.18 -6.88 -17.97
N LYS A 164 12.48 -7.51 -18.93
CA LYS A 164 13.06 -8.45 -19.91
C LYS A 164 14.16 -7.82 -20.78
N THR A 165 14.07 -6.52 -21.03
CA THR A 165 15.09 -5.78 -21.79
C THR A 165 16.46 -5.84 -21.13
N LEU A 166 16.52 -5.79 -19.80
CA LEU A 166 17.77 -5.86 -19.03
C LEU A 166 18.44 -7.24 -19.14
N HIS A 167 17.66 -8.31 -19.17
CA HIS A 167 18.19 -9.66 -19.39
C HIS A 167 18.81 -9.81 -20.77
N THR A 168 18.16 -9.25 -21.80
CA THR A 168 18.60 -9.36 -23.19
C THR A 168 19.94 -8.65 -23.42
N VAL A 169 20.09 -7.44 -22.86
CA VAL A 169 21.32 -6.64 -22.99
C VAL A 169 22.52 -7.32 -22.31
N HIS A 170 22.31 -7.97 -21.17
CA HIS A 170 23.37 -8.62 -20.38
C HIS A 170 23.54 -10.12 -20.66
N SER A 171 22.90 -10.67 -21.69
CA SER A 171 22.98 -12.10 -22.05
C SER A 171 24.29 -12.51 -22.74
N LEU A 172 25.07 -11.54 -23.28
CA LEU A 172 26.21 -11.81 -24.18
C LEU A 172 27.56 -12.02 -23.47
N SER A 173 27.57 -12.33 -22.18
CA SER A 173 28.78 -12.66 -21.40
C SER A 173 28.41 -13.63 -20.27
N PRO A 174 29.35 -14.45 -19.75
CA PRO A 174 29.02 -15.28 -18.58
C PRO A 174 28.51 -14.36 -17.45
N PRO A 175 27.32 -14.61 -16.90
CA PRO A 175 26.70 -13.69 -15.96
C PRO A 175 27.56 -13.63 -14.69
N ARG A 176 27.94 -12.42 -14.27
CA ARG A 176 28.66 -12.23 -13.01
C ARG A 176 27.74 -12.57 -11.84
N SER A 177 28.32 -13.08 -10.77
CA SER A 177 27.56 -13.29 -9.53
C SER A 177 27.11 -11.96 -8.94
N LYS A 178 25.98 -11.96 -8.22
CA LYS A 178 25.45 -10.77 -7.54
C LYS A 178 26.51 -10.09 -6.65
N SER A 179 27.31 -10.87 -5.92
CA SER A 179 28.39 -10.36 -5.08
C SER A 179 29.55 -9.74 -5.87
N ALA A 180 29.89 -10.29 -7.05
CA ALA A 180 30.91 -9.69 -7.91
C ALA A 180 30.47 -8.33 -8.46
N ILE A 181 29.19 -8.20 -8.83
CA ILE A 181 28.61 -6.92 -9.28
C ILE A 181 28.58 -5.91 -8.14
N LEU A 182 28.16 -6.33 -6.94
CA LEU A 182 28.20 -5.48 -5.75
C LEU A 182 29.63 -5.03 -5.41
N ARG A 183 30.64 -5.90 -5.49
CA ARG A 183 32.05 -5.48 -5.33
C ARG A 183 32.42 -4.37 -6.30
N SER A 184 32.13 -4.55 -7.59
CA SER A 184 32.43 -3.50 -8.59
C SER A 184 31.62 -2.22 -8.39
N LEU A 185 30.42 -2.29 -7.81
CA LEU A 185 29.64 -1.11 -7.42
C LEU A 185 30.32 -0.33 -6.28
N PHE A 186 30.81 -1.03 -5.26
CA PHE A 186 31.34 -0.43 -4.03
C PHE A 186 32.86 -0.17 -4.04
N GLU A 187 33.60 -0.76 -4.98
CA GLU A 187 35.04 -0.59 -5.16
C GLU A 187 35.44 0.89 -5.30
N SER A 188 36.42 1.33 -4.51
CA SER A 188 36.95 2.70 -4.50
C SER A 188 35.90 3.80 -4.29
N LEU A 189 34.71 3.48 -3.76
CA LEU A 189 33.71 4.48 -3.44
C LEU A 189 34.03 5.19 -2.12
N PRO A 190 33.86 6.52 -2.06
CA PRO A 190 33.81 7.25 -0.79
C PRO A 190 32.73 6.69 0.13
N ALA A 191 32.93 6.79 1.45
CA ALA A 191 32.00 6.24 2.42
C ALA A 191 30.58 6.84 2.31
N LEU A 192 30.47 8.13 1.96
CA LEU A 192 29.19 8.80 1.75
C LEU A 192 28.47 8.24 0.51
N ASP A 193 29.19 8.06 -0.58
CA ASP A 193 28.65 7.51 -1.83
C ASP A 193 28.15 6.08 -1.62
N ALA A 194 28.93 5.24 -0.93
CA ALA A 194 28.52 3.89 -0.56
C ALA A 194 27.24 3.87 0.30
N ALA A 195 27.10 4.82 1.24
CA ALA A 195 25.90 4.94 2.08
C ALA A 195 24.63 5.24 1.27
N TYR A 196 24.71 6.19 0.33
CA TYR A 196 23.58 6.50 -0.55
C TYR A 196 23.32 5.40 -1.58
N LEU A 197 24.36 4.83 -2.19
CA LEU A 197 24.23 3.72 -3.14
C LEU A 197 23.53 2.51 -2.50
N THR A 198 23.85 2.20 -1.24
CA THR A 198 23.16 1.17 -0.46
C THR A 198 21.65 1.41 -0.42
N GLN A 199 21.22 2.65 -0.17
CA GLN A 199 19.80 2.99 -0.11
C GLN A 199 19.13 3.09 -1.48
N ILE A 200 19.88 3.42 -2.53
CA ILE A 200 19.42 3.34 -3.93
C ILE A 200 19.15 1.88 -4.32
N ILE A 201 20.03 0.95 -3.95
CA ILE A 201 19.84 -0.50 -4.17
C ILE A 201 18.64 -1.02 -3.37
N LEU A 202 18.46 -0.55 -2.12
CA LEU A 202 17.27 -0.89 -1.31
C LEU A 202 15.99 -0.20 -1.79
N LYS A 203 16.12 0.75 -2.72
CA LYS A 203 15.03 1.55 -3.29
C LYS A 203 14.25 2.34 -2.24
N ASP A 204 14.94 2.80 -1.21
CA ASP A 204 14.36 3.62 -0.16
C ASP A 204 15.38 4.62 0.39
N LEU A 205 15.33 5.84 -0.14
CA LEU A 205 16.18 6.95 0.31
C LEU A 205 15.63 7.66 1.55
N ARG A 206 14.37 7.42 1.97
CA ARG A 206 13.74 8.09 3.12
C ARG A 206 14.57 8.04 4.40
N PRO A 207 15.11 6.87 4.84
CA PRO A 207 15.84 6.80 6.11
C PRO A 207 17.17 7.57 6.13
N ILE A 208 17.76 7.90 4.97
CA ILE A 208 19.00 8.70 4.89
C ILE A 208 18.74 10.16 4.52
N LEU A 209 17.82 10.44 3.59
CA LEU A 209 17.45 11.81 3.20
C LEU A 209 16.58 12.51 4.25
N TYR A 210 15.66 11.77 4.87
CA TYR A 210 14.66 12.31 5.80
C TYR A 210 14.73 11.58 7.14
N ALA A 211 15.96 11.37 7.62
CA ALA A 211 16.26 10.68 8.87
C ALA A 211 15.50 11.28 10.08
N PRO A 212 15.23 10.47 11.12
CA PRO A 212 14.63 10.96 12.36
C PRO A 212 15.41 12.15 12.93
N PRO A 213 14.72 13.23 13.37
CA PRO A 213 15.40 14.43 13.87
C PRO A 213 16.12 14.19 15.19
N VAL A 214 15.63 13.25 15.99
CA VAL A 214 16.17 12.87 17.30
C VAL A 214 15.93 11.38 17.55
N THR A 215 16.77 10.78 18.39
CA THR A 215 16.66 9.36 18.78
C THR A 215 15.68 9.12 19.93
N SER A 216 15.40 10.14 20.76
CA SER A 216 14.45 10.05 21.86
C SER A 216 13.00 9.96 21.35
N THR A 217 12.29 8.90 21.75
CA THR A 217 10.88 8.66 21.39
C THR A 217 9.97 9.85 21.72
N SER A 218 9.99 10.34 22.96
CA SER A 218 9.10 11.43 23.39
C SER A 218 9.35 12.71 22.60
N ARG A 219 10.62 13.11 22.41
CA ARG A 219 10.93 14.28 21.60
C ARG A 219 10.56 14.09 20.13
N ALA A 220 10.81 12.91 19.55
CA ALA A 220 10.48 12.62 18.16
C ALA A 220 8.97 12.67 17.90
N LEU A 221 8.15 12.20 18.86
CA LEU A 221 6.70 12.17 18.73
C LEU A 221 6.04 13.51 19.05
N LEU A 222 6.46 14.21 20.10
CA LEU A 222 5.79 15.43 20.57
C LEU A 222 6.27 16.70 19.85
N ASN A 223 7.55 16.79 19.50
CA ASN A 223 8.13 18.03 18.95
C ASN A 223 8.16 18.06 17.42
N TYR A 224 7.98 16.93 16.75
CA TYR A 224 8.13 16.81 15.30
C TYR A 224 6.94 16.11 14.65
N ASN A 225 6.64 16.43 13.40
CA ASN A 225 5.64 15.79 12.55
C ASN A 225 6.20 15.46 11.16
N THR A 226 5.39 14.86 10.30
CA THR A 226 5.78 14.55 8.91
C THR A 226 6.10 15.81 8.09
N ASN A 227 5.64 16.99 8.52
CA ASN A 227 5.90 18.27 7.88
C ASN A 227 7.13 18.98 8.45
N SER A 228 7.74 18.47 9.52
CA SER A 228 8.97 19.03 10.12
C SER A 228 10.18 19.03 9.19
N LYS A 229 10.12 18.32 8.07
CA LYS A 229 11.15 18.31 7.03
C LYS A 229 10.47 18.31 5.67
N SER A 230 10.87 19.23 4.82
CA SER A 230 10.39 19.34 3.45
C SER A 230 10.94 18.19 2.60
N VAL A 231 10.08 17.59 1.78
CA VAL A 231 10.41 16.47 0.89
C VAL A 231 10.43 16.99 -0.53
N LEU A 232 11.44 16.60 -1.30
CA LEU A 232 11.53 16.90 -2.72
C LEU A 232 10.62 15.95 -3.48
N THR A 233 9.62 16.49 -4.17
CA THR A 233 8.68 15.70 -4.99
C THR A 233 9.17 15.55 -6.43
N LYS A 234 8.73 14.51 -7.12
CA LYS A 234 9.01 14.28 -8.55
C LYS A 234 8.50 15.44 -9.40
N GLU A 235 7.33 15.98 -9.06
CA GLU A 235 6.73 17.11 -9.75
C GLU A 235 7.56 18.39 -9.57
N GLN A 236 8.11 18.63 -8.38
CA GLN A 236 9.05 19.73 -8.16
C GLN A 236 10.33 19.50 -8.96
N PHE A 237 10.89 18.29 -8.93
CA PHE A 237 12.06 17.95 -9.73
C PHE A 237 11.84 18.22 -11.23
N MET A 238 10.76 17.68 -11.81
CA MET A 238 10.46 17.83 -13.24
C MET A 238 10.26 19.29 -13.63
N LYS A 239 9.65 20.11 -12.76
CA LYS A 239 9.47 21.55 -13.00
C LYS A 239 10.78 22.32 -12.94
N THR A 240 11.66 21.96 -12.01
CA THR A 240 12.98 22.60 -11.86
C THR A 240 13.93 22.18 -12.99
N TRP A 241 13.86 20.92 -13.43
CA TRP A 241 14.70 20.39 -14.50
C TRP A 241 14.26 20.83 -15.90
N ASP A 242 12.94 20.84 -16.15
CA ASP A 242 12.34 21.21 -17.43
C ASP A 242 11.38 22.40 -17.27
N PRO A 243 11.87 23.64 -17.50
CA PRO A 243 11.04 24.84 -17.45
C PRO A 243 9.88 24.85 -18.46
N SER A 244 9.97 24.08 -19.57
CA SER A 244 8.87 23.98 -20.57
C SER A 244 7.66 23.20 -20.03
N GLY A 245 7.87 22.40 -18.98
CA GLY A 245 6.87 21.51 -18.39
C GLY A 245 6.48 20.32 -19.25
N SER A 246 7.19 20.06 -20.36
CA SER A 246 6.95 18.92 -21.27
C SER A 246 7.07 17.58 -20.55
N MET A 247 8.11 17.42 -19.71
CA MET A 247 8.40 16.21 -18.95
C MET A 247 7.27 15.88 -17.97
N LEU A 248 6.79 16.88 -17.21
CA LEU A 248 5.69 16.69 -16.27
C LEU A 248 4.37 16.36 -16.98
N LYS A 249 4.10 17.01 -18.13
CA LYS A 249 2.92 16.70 -18.96
C LYS A 249 2.96 15.26 -19.47
N MET A 250 4.13 14.79 -19.91
CA MET A 250 4.31 13.41 -20.37
C MET A 250 4.14 12.41 -19.22
N TYR A 251 4.79 12.65 -18.08
CA TYR A 251 4.69 11.80 -16.90
C TYR A 251 3.23 11.62 -16.43
N LYS A 252 2.43 12.70 -16.43
CA LYS A 252 1.00 12.62 -16.07
C LYS A 252 0.17 11.71 -16.99
N LYS A 253 0.61 11.45 -18.22
CA LYS A 253 -0.11 10.64 -19.21
C LYS A 253 0.44 9.22 -19.35
N ARG A 254 1.70 9.00 -18.95
CA ARG A 254 2.44 7.73 -19.14
C ARG A 254 3.00 7.11 -17.85
N ALA A 255 2.80 7.75 -16.69
CA ALA A 255 3.17 7.29 -15.34
C ALA A 255 4.60 6.74 -15.16
N ASN A 256 5.50 7.03 -16.10
CA ASN A 256 6.83 6.46 -16.22
C ASN A 256 7.85 7.59 -16.32
N ILE A 257 8.74 7.66 -15.33
CA ILE A 257 9.75 8.72 -15.20
C ILE A 257 10.80 8.66 -16.32
N THR A 258 11.14 7.45 -16.79
CA THR A 258 12.14 7.21 -17.82
C THR A 258 11.64 7.67 -19.18
N GLU A 259 10.42 7.31 -19.56
CA GLU A 259 9.80 7.79 -20.80
C GLU A 259 9.62 9.31 -20.82
N ALA A 260 9.28 9.91 -19.68
CA ALA A 260 9.21 11.36 -19.56
C ALA A 260 10.58 12.04 -19.75
N ALA A 261 11.64 11.46 -19.15
CA ALA A 261 13.01 11.94 -19.28
C ALA A 261 13.54 11.83 -20.71
N LEU A 262 13.42 10.65 -21.33
CA LEU A 262 13.85 10.40 -22.71
C LEU A 262 13.13 11.32 -23.71
N CYS A 263 11.83 11.56 -23.51
CA CYS A 263 11.07 12.48 -24.36
C CYS A 263 11.58 13.92 -24.25
N PHE A 264 11.98 14.34 -23.04
CA PHE A 264 12.58 15.66 -22.83
C PHE A 264 13.96 15.74 -23.50
N GLU A 265 14.81 14.74 -23.32
CA GLU A 265 16.15 14.67 -23.92
C GLU A 265 16.11 14.62 -25.46
N ALA A 266 15.04 14.07 -26.04
CA ALA A 266 14.77 14.10 -27.48
C ALA A 266 14.24 15.46 -27.99
N GLY A 267 14.24 16.51 -27.18
CA GLY A 267 13.86 17.89 -27.55
C GLY A 267 12.42 18.27 -27.25
N GLY A 268 11.66 17.45 -26.50
CA GLY A 268 10.33 17.80 -25.95
C GLY A 268 9.20 18.06 -26.96
N ALA A 269 9.49 18.09 -28.27
CA ALA A 269 8.59 18.64 -29.30
C ALA A 269 7.77 17.60 -30.08
N ILE A 270 7.98 16.29 -29.88
CA ILE A 270 7.60 15.31 -30.93
C ILE A 270 6.17 14.77 -30.83
N SER A 271 5.40 14.93 -29.74
CA SER A 271 3.96 14.58 -29.78
C SER A 271 3.16 15.12 -28.61
N HIS A 272 1.88 15.44 -28.86
CA HIS A 272 0.89 15.61 -27.79
C HIS A 272 0.92 14.36 -26.89
N PRO A 273 1.17 14.50 -25.58
CA PRO A 273 1.34 13.35 -24.70
C PRO A 273 0.03 12.58 -24.62
N ARG A 274 0.05 11.35 -25.16
CA ARG A 274 -1.06 10.39 -25.14
C ARG A 274 -0.65 9.09 -24.44
N PRO A 275 -1.62 8.35 -23.89
CA PRO A 275 -1.42 6.97 -23.47
C PRO A 275 -0.83 6.12 -24.61
N ARG A 276 -0.08 5.09 -24.24
CA ARG A 276 0.54 4.14 -25.18
C ARG A 276 0.33 2.74 -24.65
N TRP A 277 0.03 1.79 -25.53
CA TRP A 277 0.04 0.39 -25.17
C TRP A 277 1.41 -0.03 -24.59
N GLY A 278 1.39 -0.91 -23.59
CA GLY A 278 2.59 -1.35 -22.88
C GLY A 278 3.19 -0.33 -21.89
N ILE A 279 2.58 0.85 -21.71
CA ILE A 279 2.98 1.84 -20.70
C ILE A 279 1.80 2.16 -19.79
N PRO A 280 1.92 2.03 -18.46
CA PRO A 280 0.82 2.30 -17.55
C PRO A 280 0.40 3.77 -17.57
N VAL A 281 -0.87 4.03 -17.28
CA VAL A 281 -1.44 5.36 -17.04
C VAL A 281 -1.54 5.61 -15.53
N GLU A 282 -1.28 6.85 -15.11
CA GLU A 282 -1.26 7.23 -13.69
C GLU A 282 -2.64 7.02 -13.08
N ILE A 283 -2.69 6.32 -11.94
CA ILE A 283 -3.96 6.07 -11.24
C ILE A 283 -4.39 7.34 -10.49
N PRO A 284 -5.62 7.84 -10.72
CA PRO A 284 -6.16 9.00 -10.02
C PRO A 284 -6.14 8.82 -8.50
N LYS A 285 -5.73 9.88 -7.80
CA LYS A 285 -5.97 10.00 -6.36
C LYS A 285 -7.46 10.28 -6.14
N SER A 286 -8.02 9.69 -5.11
CA SER A 286 -9.42 9.89 -4.73
C SER A 286 -9.50 10.58 -3.37
N ALA A 287 -10.46 11.47 -3.21
CA ALA A 287 -10.81 12.03 -1.90
C ALA A 287 -11.52 10.99 -1.03
N LYS A 288 -11.44 11.16 0.29
CA LYS A 288 -12.18 10.33 1.25
C LYS A 288 -13.46 11.07 1.64
N GLY A 289 -14.62 10.50 1.30
CA GLY A 289 -15.90 10.98 1.80
C GLY A 289 -16.03 10.64 3.29
N ARG A 290 -16.38 11.64 4.10
CA ARG A 290 -16.53 11.50 5.56
C ARG A 290 -17.98 11.51 6.03
N SER A 291 -18.90 11.79 5.12
CA SER A 291 -20.35 11.64 5.21
C SER A 291 -20.91 11.80 3.78
N PRO A 292 -22.19 11.47 3.54
CA PRO A 292 -22.86 11.73 2.27
C PRO A 292 -22.77 13.21 1.86
N MET A 293 -23.14 14.12 2.76
CA MET A 293 -23.07 15.57 2.51
C MET A 293 -21.64 16.02 2.21
N HIS A 294 -20.64 15.60 3.01
CA HIS A 294 -19.25 15.96 2.75
C HIS A 294 -18.77 15.43 1.38
N ALA A 295 -19.20 14.24 0.97
CA ALA A 295 -18.79 13.68 -0.31
C ALA A 295 -19.37 14.44 -1.50
N LEU A 296 -20.61 14.93 -1.39
CA LEU A 296 -21.24 15.78 -2.39
C LEU A 296 -20.61 17.17 -2.43
N ASN A 297 -20.30 17.79 -1.28
CA ASN A 297 -19.64 19.11 -1.24
C ASN A 297 -18.26 19.11 -1.92
N VAL A 298 -17.54 17.98 -1.92
CA VAL A 298 -16.26 17.86 -2.66
C VAL A 298 -16.48 17.94 -4.18
N LEU A 299 -17.68 17.61 -4.65
CA LEU A 299 -18.07 17.59 -6.05
C LEU A 299 -19.09 18.69 -6.40
N GLU A 300 -19.34 19.63 -5.50
CA GLU A 300 -20.28 20.76 -5.65
C GLU A 300 -20.16 21.51 -6.98
N PRO A 301 -18.97 21.69 -7.60
CA PRO A 301 -18.88 22.36 -8.89
C PRO A 301 -19.55 21.64 -10.07
N SER A 302 -20.05 20.40 -9.89
CA SER A 302 -20.66 19.59 -10.93
C SER A 302 -22.16 19.40 -10.69
N ASP A 303 -22.96 19.66 -11.72
CA ASP A 303 -24.42 19.52 -11.66
C ASP A 303 -24.89 18.06 -11.80
N ALA A 304 -24.00 17.11 -12.12
CA ALA A 304 -24.37 15.71 -12.29
C ALA A 304 -23.35 14.76 -11.66
N ILE A 305 -23.81 13.91 -10.74
CA ILE A 305 -22.97 13.02 -9.94
C ILE A 305 -23.52 11.60 -9.97
N TRP A 306 -22.63 10.64 -10.20
CA TRP A 306 -22.91 9.21 -10.21
C TRP A 306 -22.21 8.53 -9.04
N ALA A 307 -22.87 7.54 -8.43
CA ALA A 307 -22.26 6.65 -7.45
C ALA A 307 -22.04 5.28 -8.10
N GLU A 308 -20.79 4.83 -8.20
CA GLU A 308 -20.46 3.46 -8.56
C GLU A 308 -20.24 2.59 -7.32
N THR A 309 -20.62 1.31 -7.39
CA THR A 309 -20.24 0.33 -6.36
C THR A 309 -18.72 0.23 -6.26
N LYS A 310 -18.21 0.28 -5.03
CA LYS A 310 -16.81 0.04 -4.76
C LYS A 310 -16.58 -1.44 -4.49
N TYR A 311 -16.11 -2.15 -5.52
CA TYR A 311 -15.74 -3.56 -5.40
C TYR A 311 -14.45 -3.77 -4.60
N ASP A 312 -14.42 -4.88 -3.86
CA ASP A 312 -13.31 -5.29 -3.01
C ASP A 312 -12.36 -6.26 -3.74
N GLY A 313 -11.57 -5.72 -4.66
CA GLY A 313 -10.68 -6.51 -5.50
C GLY A 313 -9.27 -5.92 -5.63
N GLU A 314 -8.56 -6.40 -6.65
CA GLU A 314 -7.31 -5.80 -7.11
C GLU A 314 -7.52 -5.08 -8.44
N ARG A 315 -7.36 -3.75 -8.45
CA ARG A 315 -7.33 -2.97 -9.68
C ARG A 315 -6.35 -3.53 -10.72
N ALA A 316 -6.86 -3.71 -11.94
CA ALA A 316 -6.16 -4.16 -13.12
C ALA A 316 -6.33 -3.12 -14.24
N GLN A 317 -5.23 -2.49 -14.64
CA GLN A 317 -5.21 -1.64 -15.83
C GLN A 317 -4.79 -2.51 -17.03
N ILE A 318 -5.71 -2.70 -17.96
CA ILE A 318 -5.64 -3.70 -19.02
C ILE A 318 -5.36 -2.99 -20.33
N HIS A 319 -4.26 -3.35 -20.99
CA HIS A 319 -3.86 -2.86 -22.29
C HIS A 319 -4.01 -3.99 -23.29
N VAL A 320 -4.80 -3.77 -24.33
CA VAL A 320 -5.02 -4.77 -25.39
C VAL A 320 -4.63 -4.17 -26.72
N ARG A 321 -3.82 -4.90 -27.48
CA ARG A 321 -3.45 -4.56 -28.86
C ARG A 321 -3.99 -5.63 -29.79
N PHE A 322 -4.85 -5.21 -30.71
CA PHE A 322 -5.36 -6.08 -31.77
C PHE A 322 -4.40 -6.03 -32.95
N GLY A 323 -3.72 -7.14 -33.22
CA GLY A 323 -2.80 -7.26 -34.35
C GLY A 323 -3.42 -8.13 -35.44
N GLY A 324 -4.14 -7.53 -36.40
CA GLY A 324 -4.59 -8.22 -37.62
C GLY A 324 -5.05 -9.67 -37.43
N GLN A 325 -4.33 -10.63 -38.05
CA GLN A 325 -4.63 -12.07 -38.02
C GLN A 325 -4.12 -12.83 -36.77
N SER A 326 -3.50 -12.14 -35.80
CA SER A 326 -2.95 -12.78 -34.58
C SER A 326 -3.83 -12.52 -33.36
N ASP A 327 -3.72 -13.41 -32.37
CA ASP A 327 -4.39 -13.23 -31.08
C ASP A 327 -4.03 -11.86 -30.44
N PRO A 328 -4.99 -11.22 -29.77
CA PRO A 328 -4.76 -9.91 -29.17
C PRO A 328 -3.66 -9.98 -28.10
N GLN A 329 -2.74 -9.02 -28.13
CA GLN A 329 -1.68 -8.92 -27.14
C GLN A 329 -2.17 -8.17 -25.91
N ILE A 330 -2.18 -8.86 -24.77
CA ILE A 330 -2.68 -8.32 -23.49
C ILE A 330 -1.50 -8.01 -22.57
N THR A 331 -1.54 -6.83 -21.95
CA THR A 331 -0.63 -6.44 -20.85
C THR A 331 -1.45 -5.91 -19.69
N ILE A 332 -1.17 -6.35 -18.46
CA ILE A 332 -1.93 -5.97 -17.26
C ILE A 332 -1.02 -5.35 -16.21
N PHE A 333 -1.26 -4.08 -15.89
CA PHE A 333 -0.55 -3.38 -14.82
C PHE A 333 -1.35 -3.41 -13.52
N SER A 334 -0.66 -3.69 -12.42
CA SER A 334 -1.22 -3.61 -11.08
C SER A 334 -1.34 -2.15 -10.60
N LYS A 335 -1.99 -1.94 -9.45
CA LYS A 335 -2.02 -0.64 -8.77
C LYS A 335 -0.63 0.00 -8.56
N SER A 336 0.41 -0.81 -8.40
CA SER A 336 1.79 -0.33 -8.21
C SER A 336 2.52 -0.11 -9.55
N LYS A 337 1.80 -0.03 -10.68
CA LYS A 337 2.34 0.09 -12.04
C LYS A 337 3.25 -1.05 -12.48
N ARG A 338 3.25 -2.17 -11.75
CA ARG A 338 4.05 -3.35 -12.06
C ARG A 338 3.35 -4.12 -13.16
N ASP A 339 4.10 -4.54 -14.18
CA ASP A 339 3.62 -5.57 -15.11
C ASP A 339 3.27 -6.83 -14.31
N SER A 340 2.03 -7.26 -14.45
CA SER A 340 1.46 -8.40 -13.77
C SER A 340 0.66 -9.28 -14.73
N THR A 341 1.02 -9.21 -16.01
CA THR A 341 0.35 -9.92 -17.11
C THR A 341 0.32 -11.42 -16.88
N LEU A 342 1.48 -12.01 -16.55
CA LEU A 342 1.61 -13.45 -16.28
C LEU A 342 1.01 -13.84 -14.92
N ASP A 343 1.03 -12.95 -13.93
CA ASP A 343 0.34 -13.17 -12.65
C ASP A 343 -1.18 -13.32 -12.85
N ARG A 344 -1.72 -12.73 -13.93
CA ARG A 344 -3.17 -12.59 -14.18
C ARG A 344 -3.59 -13.29 -15.49
N ILE A 345 -2.83 -14.29 -15.94
CA ILE A 345 -3.11 -15.00 -17.19
C ILE A 345 -4.54 -15.57 -17.25
N ALA A 346 -5.08 -16.01 -16.10
CA ALA A 346 -6.42 -16.57 -16.00
C ALA A 346 -7.56 -15.63 -16.40
N VAL A 347 -7.35 -14.31 -16.40
CA VAL A 347 -8.38 -13.36 -16.87
C VAL A 347 -8.24 -13.00 -18.35
N HIS A 348 -7.21 -13.48 -19.06
CA HIS A 348 -7.04 -13.19 -20.48
C HIS A 348 -8.21 -13.68 -21.34
N PRO A 349 -8.72 -14.91 -21.18
CA PRO A 349 -9.92 -15.35 -21.91
C PRO A 349 -11.15 -14.48 -21.61
N ILE A 350 -11.28 -14.01 -20.37
CA ILE A 350 -12.36 -13.12 -19.93
C ILE A 350 -12.26 -11.76 -20.65
N ILE A 351 -11.05 -11.22 -20.79
CA ILE A 351 -10.80 -9.95 -21.51
C ILE A 351 -11.16 -10.09 -22.99
N ILE A 352 -10.74 -11.19 -23.62
CA ILE A 352 -11.03 -11.45 -25.04
C ILE A 352 -12.54 -11.56 -25.25
N GLN A 353 -13.23 -12.31 -24.40
CA GLN A 353 -14.68 -12.47 -24.47
C GLN A 353 -15.40 -11.13 -24.20
N ALA A 354 -14.95 -10.34 -23.22
CA ALA A 354 -15.49 -9.03 -22.93
C ALA A 354 -15.35 -8.05 -24.11
N LEU A 355 -14.33 -8.22 -24.95
CA LEU A 355 -14.04 -7.40 -26.13
C LEU A 355 -14.45 -8.07 -27.44
N ALA A 356 -15.30 -9.10 -27.43
CA ALA A 356 -15.68 -9.82 -28.65
C ALA A 356 -16.29 -8.91 -29.75
N GLY A 357 -16.95 -7.81 -29.36
CA GLY A 357 -17.50 -6.80 -30.28
C GLY A 357 -16.50 -5.74 -30.76
N TYR A 358 -15.24 -5.76 -30.30
CA TYR A 358 -14.23 -4.76 -30.59
C TYR A 358 -12.94 -5.41 -31.10
N SER A 359 -12.53 -5.07 -32.33
CA SER A 359 -11.37 -5.69 -33.00
C SER A 359 -10.39 -4.70 -33.62
N MET A 360 -10.56 -3.39 -33.39
CA MET A 360 -9.84 -2.34 -34.13
C MET A 360 -8.97 -1.47 -33.23
N GLY A 361 -7.64 -1.59 -33.34
CA GLY A 361 -6.67 -0.69 -32.69
C GLY A 361 -6.51 -0.87 -31.18
N ASP A 362 -5.47 -0.26 -30.60
CA ASP A 362 -5.11 -0.40 -29.18
C ASP A 362 -6.22 0.13 -28.25
N ILE A 363 -6.50 -0.57 -27.15
CA ILE A 363 -7.45 -0.16 -26.11
C ILE A 363 -6.82 -0.25 -24.72
N ILE A 364 -7.15 0.71 -23.85
CA ILE A 364 -6.73 0.71 -22.44
C ILE A 364 -7.95 0.85 -21.55
N LEU A 365 -8.12 -0.10 -20.63
CA LEU A 365 -9.27 -0.22 -19.75
C LEU A 365 -8.82 -0.24 -18.28
N ASP A 366 -9.71 0.21 -17.40
CA ASP A 366 -9.59 -0.03 -15.96
C ASP A 366 -10.69 -0.97 -15.50
N ALA A 367 -10.27 -2.01 -14.77
CA ALA A 367 -11.16 -2.97 -14.14
C ALA A 367 -10.73 -3.28 -12.71
N GLU A 368 -11.68 -3.73 -11.89
CA GLU A 368 -11.41 -4.36 -10.61
C GLU A 368 -11.44 -5.88 -10.81
N MET A 369 -10.34 -6.57 -10.50
CA MET A 369 -10.29 -8.03 -10.52
C MET A 369 -10.75 -8.57 -9.18
N VAL A 370 -11.77 -9.43 -9.19
CA VAL A 370 -12.44 -9.94 -8.00
C VAL A 370 -12.43 -11.47 -7.97
N ALA A 371 -12.59 -12.06 -6.79
CA ALA A 371 -12.91 -13.48 -6.66
C ALA A 371 -14.42 -13.67 -6.81
N TYR A 372 -14.86 -14.66 -7.58
CA TYR A 372 -16.27 -14.93 -7.81
C TYR A 372 -16.57 -16.40 -7.60
N SER A 373 -17.70 -16.70 -6.95
CA SER A 373 -18.19 -18.04 -6.70
C SER A 373 -19.41 -18.34 -7.57
N ASP A 374 -19.28 -19.31 -8.47
CA ASP A 374 -20.41 -19.79 -9.28
C ASP A 374 -21.47 -20.50 -8.43
N GLU A 375 -21.08 -21.09 -7.30
CA GLU A 375 -22.01 -21.77 -6.39
C GLU A 375 -22.92 -20.77 -5.66
N ARG A 376 -22.35 -19.63 -5.26
CA ARG A 376 -23.07 -18.58 -4.51
C ARG A 376 -23.56 -17.44 -5.40
N HIS A 377 -23.24 -17.48 -6.69
CA HIS A 377 -23.51 -16.43 -7.67
C HIS A 377 -23.15 -15.02 -7.20
N ARG A 378 -22.03 -14.88 -6.50
CA ARG A 378 -21.60 -13.60 -5.91
C ARG A 378 -20.09 -13.41 -5.92
N ILE A 379 -19.69 -12.16 -5.79
CA ILE A 379 -18.30 -11.79 -5.50
C ILE A 379 -17.96 -12.26 -4.07
N GLU A 380 -16.80 -12.90 -3.93
CA GLU A 380 -16.28 -13.39 -2.66
C GLU A 380 -15.21 -12.45 -2.08
N GLU A 381 -14.85 -12.71 -0.84
CA GLU A 381 -13.93 -11.89 -0.06
C GLU A 381 -12.53 -11.74 -0.71
N PHE A 382 -11.94 -10.56 -0.57
CA PHE A 382 -10.65 -10.19 -1.17
C PHE A 382 -9.51 -11.21 -0.94
N TRP A 383 -9.47 -11.85 0.22
CA TRP A 383 -8.36 -12.76 0.60
C TRP A 383 -8.28 -14.01 -0.30
N HIS A 384 -9.35 -14.36 -1.03
CA HIS A 384 -9.34 -15.45 -2.01
C HIS A 384 -8.48 -15.17 -3.25
N ILE A 385 -8.33 -13.89 -3.63
CA ILE A 385 -7.69 -13.48 -4.89
C ILE A 385 -6.23 -13.97 -4.96
N ARG A 386 -5.47 -13.80 -3.88
CA ARG A 386 -4.05 -14.23 -3.84
C ARG A 386 -3.89 -15.74 -4.04
N GLY A 387 -4.79 -16.53 -3.45
CA GLY A 387 -4.80 -17.98 -3.61
C GLY A 387 -5.11 -18.38 -5.06
N LEU A 388 -6.05 -17.70 -5.70
CA LEU A 388 -6.40 -17.91 -7.10
C LEU A 388 -5.22 -17.57 -8.03
N ILE A 389 -4.63 -16.37 -7.88
CA ILE A 389 -3.44 -15.94 -8.63
C ILE A 389 -2.31 -16.96 -8.46
N SER A 390 -2.03 -17.41 -7.24
CA SER A 390 -0.93 -18.34 -6.98
C SER A 390 -1.13 -19.71 -7.65
N ARG A 391 -2.39 -20.11 -7.92
CA ARG A 391 -2.71 -21.37 -8.62
C ARG A 391 -2.70 -21.23 -10.13
N THR A 392 -3.00 -20.05 -10.66
CA THR A 392 -3.22 -19.84 -12.10
C THR A 392 -2.12 -19.03 -12.79
N ALA A 393 -1.27 -18.32 -12.05
CA ALA A 393 -0.20 -17.51 -12.61
C ALA A 393 0.82 -18.35 -13.40
N GLU A 394 1.37 -17.74 -14.44
CA GLU A 394 2.51 -18.26 -15.21
C GLU A 394 3.80 -17.50 -14.86
N GLY A 395 4.97 -18.07 -15.18
CA GLY A 395 6.28 -17.44 -14.96
C GLY A 395 6.79 -17.50 -13.51
N ALA A 396 7.53 -16.47 -13.07
CA ALA A 396 8.28 -16.48 -11.80
C ALA A 396 7.42 -16.76 -10.54
N ARG A 397 6.10 -16.52 -10.61
CA ARG A 397 5.16 -16.81 -9.52
C ARG A 397 4.40 -18.12 -9.64
N ALA A 398 4.45 -18.79 -10.81
CA ALA A 398 3.76 -20.06 -11.07
C ALA A 398 4.12 -21.19 -10.09
N GLY A 399 5.25 -21.07 -9.40
CA GLY A 399 5.74 -22.07 -8.43
C GLY A 399 5.85 -21.58 -6.99
N GLY A 400 5.45 -20.34 -6.67
CA GLY A 400 5.70 -19.74 -5.36
C GLY A 400 5.06 -20.52 -4.21
N TYR A 401 3.87 -21.09 -4.44
CA TYR A 401 3.20 -21.92 -3.44
C TYR A 401 3.68 -23.39 -3.45
N ARG A 402 4.10 -23.93 -4.60
CA ARG A 402 4.70 -25.27 -4.70
C ARG A 402 6.09 -25.37 -4.04
N ARG A 403 6.88 -24.29 -4.05
CA ARG A 403 8.22 -24.28 -3.43
C ARG A 403 8.22 -24.11 -1.91
N SER A 404 7.13 -23.64 -1.32
CA SER A 404 6.99 -23.54 0.15
C SER A 404 6.87 -24.91 0.82
N GLU A 405 6.67 -26.00 0.08
CA GLU A 405 6.72 -27.38 0.61
C GLU A 405 8.15 -27.96 0.63
N THR A 406 9.12 -27.37 -0.08
CA THR A 406 10.45 -27.99 -0.27
C THR A 406 11.64 -27.26 0.37
N GLN A 407 11.43 -26.17 1.12
CA GLN A 407 12.48 -25.62 1.99
C GLN A 407 12.08 -25.76 3.46
N HIS A 408 12.23 -26.99 3.95
CA HIS A 408 12.36 -27.28 5.37
C HIS A 408 13.54 -26.47 5.95
N ASN A 409 13.25 -25.56 6.87
CA ASN A 409 14.01 -25.50 8.12
C ASN A 409 13.07 -26.03 9.20
N SER A 410 13.44 -27.22 9.69
CA SER A 410 12.89 -27.99 10.83
C SER A 410 12.28 -27.08 11.93
N HIS A 411 11.02 -27.15 12.30
CA HIS A 411 10.22 -28.33 12.66
C HIS A 411 8.78 -28.15 12.20
N THR A 412 8.35 -29.03 11.32
CA THR A 412 7.01 -29.15 10.76
C THR A 412 6.20 -30.22 11.48
N GLN A 413 5.14 -29.81 12.16
CA GLN A 413 3.87 -30.54 12.23
C GLN A 413 2.79 -29.47 12.35
N ASP A 414 2.25 -29.05 11.21
CA ASP A 414 0.84 -28.80 11.02
C ASP A 414 0.64 -28.43 9.56
N SER A 415 0.42 -29.50 8.79
CA SER A 415 -0.34 -29.51 7.56
C SER A 415 -1.53 -28.53 7.68
N CYS A 416 -1.88 -27.87 6.59
CA CYS A 416 -3.22 -27.33 6.43
C CYS A 416 -4.07 -28.34 5.64
N PRO A 417 -4.60 -29.43 6.25
CA PRO A 417 -5.72 -30.16 5.69
C PRO A 417 -7.01 -29.43 6.10
N SER A 418 -8.05 -29.50 5.25
CA SER A 418 -9.40 -28.91 5.40
C SER A 418 -9.46 -27.37 5.22
N LEU A 419 -9.55 -26.84 4.00
CA LEU A 419 -10.80 -26.81 3.19
C LEU A 419 -10.81 -27.73 1.96
N HIS A 420 -9.86 -28.65 1.86
CA HIS A 420 -9.98 -29.85 1.04
C HIS A 420 -10.18 -31.04 1.98
N SER A 421 -11.41 -31.29 2.37
CA SER A 421 -11.83 -32.63 2.81
C SER A 421 -13.29 -32.80 2.39
N ASN A 422 -13.45 -33.60 1.33
CA ASN A 422 -14.70 -34.18 0.83
C ASN A 422 -15.70 -33.26 0.12
N SER A 423 -15.24 -32.51 -0.88
CA SER A 423 -16.06 -32.33 -2.07
C SER A 423 -15.25 -32.64 -3.31
N THR A 424 -15.73 -33.61 -4.07
CA THR A 424 -15.35 -33.98 -5.43
C THR A 424 -15.70 -32.88 -6.46
N THR A 425 -15.77 -31.60 -6.06
CA THR A 425 -16.05 -30.46 -6.95
C THR A 425 -14.76 -29.73 -7.29
N ALA A 426 -14.37 -29.76 -8.56
CA ALA A 426 -13.47 -28.75 -9.12
C ALA A 426 -13.98 -27.36 -8.72
N SER A 427 -13.11 -26.51 -8.17
CA SER A 427 -13.54 -25.32 -7.41
C SER A 427 -14.37 -24.35 -8.26
N THR A 428 -15.61 -24.10 -7.87
CA THR A 428 -16.54 -23.08 -8.41
C THR A 428 -16.05 -21.64 -8.21
N LEU A 429 -14.91 -21.45 -7.55
CA LEU A 429 -14.28 -20.16 -7.26
C LEU A 429 -13.24 -19.83 -8.33
N HIS A 430 -13.38 -18.70 -9.01
CA HIS A 430 -12.44 -18.23 -10.04
C HIS A 430 -12.28 -16.69 -10.00
N LEU A 431 -11.42 -16.14 -10.86
CA LEU A 431 -11.25 -14.70 -11.03
C LEU A 431 -12.31 -14.15 -12.01
N ALA A 432 -12.77 -12.93 -11.77
CA ALA A 432 -13.67 -12.18 -12.65
C ALA A 432 -13.21 -10.71 -12.74
N LEU A 433 -13.71 -9.98 -13.73
CA LEU A 433 -13.39 -8.57 -13.98
C LEU A 433 -14.64 -7.70 -13.90
N VAL A 434 -14.52 -6.58 -13.19
CA VAL A 434 -15.53 -5.52 -13.13
C VAL A 434 -14.97 -4.25 -13.76
N PHE A 435 -15.35 -3.95 -14.99
CA PHE A 435 -14.88 -2.80 -15.75
C PHE A 435 -15.55 -1.50 -15.29
N PHE A 436 -14.77 -0.43 -15.12
CA PHE A 436 -15.29 0.84 -14.60
C PHE A 436 -14.79 2.12 -15.32
N ASP A 437 -13.76 2.04 -16.17
CA ASP A 437 -13.35 3.18 -17.00
C ASP A 437 -12.61 2.73 -18.28
N VAL A 438 -12.55 3.61 -19.28
CA VAL A 438 -11.80 3.43 -20.54
C VAL A 438 -10.90 4.64 -20.78
N LEU A 439 -9.61 4.38 -21.02
CA LEU A 439 -8.56 5.40 -21.03
C LEU A 439 -8.06 5.74 -22.44
N GLN A 440 -8.16 4.78 -23.36
CA GLN A 440 -7.77 4.94 -24.76
C GLN A 440 -8.58 3.96 -25.63
N VAL A 441 -9.01 4.40 -26.81
CA VAL A 441 -9.64 3.56 -27.85
C VAL A 441 -9.02 3.92 -29.21
N GLY A 442 -8.37 2.96 -29.86
CA GLY A 442 -7.57 3.19 -31.06
C GLY A 442 -6.50 4.25 -30.82
N ALA A 443 -6.51 5.31 -31.65
CA ALA A 443 -5.61 6.45 -31.49
C ALA A 443 -6.13 7.54 -30.53
N ALA A 444 -7.39 7.45 -30.10
CA ALA A 444 -8.06 8.48 -29.30
C ALA A 444 -7.75 8.30 -27.80
N SER A 445 -7.22 9.37 -27.19
CA SER A 445 -6.99 9.43 -25.74
C SER A 445 -8.25 9.90 -25.02
N MET A 446 -8.78 9.09 -24.11
CA MET A 446 -9.97 9.42 -23.32
C MET A 446 -9.65 10.15 -22.01
N LEU A 447 -8.37 10.34 -21.67
CA LEU A 447 -7.99 10.93 -20.37
C LEU A 447 -8.56 12.34 -20.10
N ASN A 448 -8.71 13.15 -21.15
CA ASN A 448 -9.29 14.50 -21.05
C ASN A 448 -10.78 14.52 -21.38
N ALA A 449 -11.38 13.38 -21.75
CA ALA A 449 -12.81 13.29 -21.99
C ALA A 449 -13.57 13.22 -20.66
N PRO A 450 -14.76 13.82 -20.56
CA PRO A 450 -15.59 13.77 -19.36
C PRO A 450 -16.05 12.34 -19.05
N TYR A 451 -16.34 12.05 -17.78
CA TYR A 451 -16.71 10.73 -17.31
C TYR A 451 -17.91 10.14 -18.06
N TYR A 452 -18.95 10.92 -18.37
CA TYR A 452 -20.11 10.39 -19.10
C TYR A 452 -19.74 9.82 -20.48
N MET A 453 -18.83 10.46 -21.21
CA MET A 453 -18.35 9.98 -22.51
C MET A 453 -17.55 8.70 -22.35
N ARG A 454 -16.61 8.67 -21.39
CA ARG A 454 -15.81 7.47 -21.12
C ARG A 454 -16.71 6.30 -20.72
N ARG A 455 -17.67 6.55 -19.83
CA ARG A 455 -18.58 5.52 -19.35
C ARG A 455 -19.51 5.00 -20.45
N SER A 456 -20.09 5.87 -21.27
CA SER A 456 -20.92 5.46 -22.41
C SER A 456 -20.13 4.64 -23.43
N LEU A 457 -18.87 5.01 -23.70
CA LEU A 457 -17.99 4.26 -24.59
C LEU A 457 -17.58 2.89 -24.00
N LEU A 458 -17.34 2.83 -22.69
CA LEU A 458 -17.09 1.56 -22.01
C LEU A 458 -18.29 0.61 -22.12
N GLU A 459 -19.50 1.13 -21.88
CA GLU A 459 -20.75 0.37 -21.96
C GLU A 459 -21.07 -0.13 -23.38
N SER A 460 -20.62 0.59 -24.43
CA SER A 460 -20.81 0.15 -25.82
C SER A 460 -19.76 -0.86 -26.30
N ILE A 461 -18.58 -0.89 -25.68
CA ILE A 461 -17.48 -1.79 -26.07
C ILE A 461 -17.53 -3.12 -25.31
N ILE A 462 -17.79 -3.07 -23.99
CA ILE A 462 -17.73 -4.26 -23.13
C ILE A 462 -18.99 -5.10 -23.29
N THR A 463 -18.81 -6.37 -23.63
CA THR A 463 -19.86 -7.40 -23.58
C THR A 463 -19.89 -8.02 -22.18
N PRO A 464 -20.94 -7.78 -21.37
CA PRO A 464 -21.03 -8.36 -20.04
C PRO A 464 -21.35 -9.86 -20.10
N VAL A 465 -20.67 -10.63 -19.26
CA VAL A 465 -20.89 -12.05 -19.02
C VAL A 465 -21.03 -12.22 -17.49
N PRO A 466 -22.24 -12.51 -16.98
CA PRO A 466 -22.47 -12.61 -15.54
C PRO A 466 -21.43 -13.50 -14.83
N GLY A 467 -20.87 -12.98 -13.75
CA GLY A 467 -19.84 -13.66 -12.97
C GLY A 467 -18.46 -13.75 -13.63
N ARG A 468 -18.26 -13.27 -14.87
CA ARG A 468 -16.93 -13.28 -15.55
C ARG A 468 -16.48 -11.88 -15.93
N SER A 469 -17.28 -11.20 -16.75
CA SER A 469 -17.05 -9.84 -17.24
C SER A 469 -18.26 -8.99 -16.85
N MET A 470 -18.08 -8.02 -15.97
CA MET A 470 -19.16 -7.19 -15.46
C MET A 470 -18.82 -5.72 -15.67
N LEU A 471 -19.83 -4.87 -15.78
CA LEU A 471 -19.67 -3.43 -15.67
C LEU A 471 -19.94 -3.03 -14.22
N ALA A 472 -19.16 -2.09 -13.68
CA ALA A 472 -19.44 -1.55 -12.35
C ALA A 472 -20.86 -0.97 -12.33
N GLU A 473 -21.67 -1.39 -11.36
CA GLU A 473 -23.01 -0.86 -11.13
C GLU A 473 -22.91 0.63 -10.77
N ARG A 474 -23.82 1.45 -11.34
CA ARG A 474 -23.86 2.89 -11.08
C ARG A 474 -25.28 3.39 -10.87
N THR A 475 -25.43 4.32 -9.95
CA THR A 475 -26.69 4.99 -9.61
C THR A 475 -26.54 6.50 -9.81
N VAL A 476 -27.55 7.14 -10.40
CA VAL A 476 -27.62 8.60 -10.52
C VAL A 476 -27.92 9.20 -9.16
N ILE A 477 -27.05 10.07 -8.65
CA ILE A 477 -27.27 10.79 -7.38
C ILE A 477 -27.81 12.19 -7.65
N ILE A 478 -27.20 12.92 -8.57
CA ILE A 478 -27.62 14.25 -9.03
C ILE A 478 -27.59 14.27 -10.57
N ASP A 479 -28.59 14.86 -11.21
CA ASP A 479 -28.76 14.93 -12.67
C ASP A 479 -29.05 16.36 -13.19
N GLY A 480 -28.73 17.39 -12.39
CA GLY A 480 -28.96 18.79 -12.71
C GLY A 480 -30.41 19.26 -12.56
N GLN A 481 -31.36 18.36 -12.29
CA GLN A 481 -32.78 18.69 -12.06
C GLN A 481 -33.21 18.43 -10.62
N VAL A 482 -32.48 17.57 -9.91
CA VAL A 482 -32.74 17.21 -8.52
C VAL A 482 -32.25 18.30 -7.56
N GLN A 483 -33.10 18.70 -6.60
CA GLN A 483 -32.69 19.58 -5.51
C GLN A 483 -31.59 18.91 -4.67
N GLU A 484 -30.62 19.69 -4.19
CA GLU A 484 -29.47 19.18 -3.43
C GLU A 484 -29.88 18.26 -2.27
N ALA A 485 -30.94 18.61 -1.54
CA ALA A 485 -31.47 17.82 -0.42
C ALA A 485 -31.91 16.41 -0.84
N GLU A 486 -32.51 16.27 -2.02
CA GLU A 486 -32.96 14.99 -2.57
C GLU A 486 -31.76 14.16 -3.06
N GLY A 487 -30.74 14.80 -3.65
CA GLY A 487 -29.48 14.13 -3.99
C GLY A 487 -28.76 13.56 -2.76
N GLN A 488 -28.72 14.32 -1.66
CA GLN A 488 -28.18 13.84 -0.38
C GLN A 488 -28.98 12.65 0.16
N LYS A 489 -30.32 12.68 0.09
CA LYS A 489 -31.19 11.59 0.52
C LYS A 489 -30.93 10.33 -0.32
N ARG A 490 -30.92 10.45 -1.64
CA ARG A 490 -30.66 9.33 -2.55
C ARG A 490 -29.28 8.70 -2.32
N LEU A 491 -28.26 9.51 -2.01
CA LEU A 491 -26.93 9.01 -1.65
C LEU A 491 -26.96 8.22 -0.32
N ARG A 492 -27.71 8.70 0.68
CA ARG A 492 -27.90 7.98 1.95
C ARG A 492 -28.55 6.62 1.72
N GLU A 493 -29.65 6.57 0.97
CA GLU A 493 -30.38 5.33 0.64
C GLU A 493 -29.48 4.35 -0.12
N THR A 494 -28.79 4.84 -1.17
CA THR A 494 -27.87 4.02 -1.98
C THR A 494 -26.73 3.44 -1.13
N TRP A 495 -26.14 4.27 -0.25
CA TRP A 495 -25.04 3.81 0.58
C TRP A 495 -25.48 2.87 1.70
N ALA A 496 -26.64 3.11 2.30
CA ALA A 496 -27.24 2.21 3.28
C ALA A 496 -27.48 0.82 2.66
N LYS A 497 -28.04 0.76 1.44
CA LYS A 497 -28.21 -0.49 0.69
C LYS A 497 -26.88 -1.22 0.49
N CYS A 498 -25.87 -0.53 -0.03
CA CYS A 498 -24.51 -1.04 -0.25
C CYS A 498 -23.89 -1.64 1.05
N ILE A 499 -24.06 -0.97 2.20
CA ILE A 499 -23.60 -1.50 3.50
C ILE A 499 -24.34 -2.78 3.89
N THR A 500 -25.65 -2.84 3.67
CA THR A 500 -26.46 -4.04 3.98
C THR A 500 -26.20 -5.22 3.04
N GLU A 501 -25.66 -4.95 1.85
CA GLU A 501 -25.23 -5.95 0.87
C GLU A 501 -23.77 -6.40 1.11
N HIS A 502 -23.15 -5.94 2.20
CA HIS A 502 -21.78 -6.28 2.61
C HIS A 502 -20.71 -5.87 1.57
N GLU A 503 -20.99 -4.86 0.76
CA GLU A 503 -20.04 -4.28 -0.18
C GLU A 503 -19.06 -3.32 0.53
N GLU A 504 -17.94 -3.00 -0.12
CA GLU A 504 -16.89 -2.18 0.50
C GLU A 504 -17.31 -0.70 0.66
N GLY A 505 -18.22 -0.22 -0.20
CA GLY A 505 -18.72 1.14 -0.22
C GLY A 505 -18.98 1.67 -1.62
N LEU A 506 -18.88 2.99 -1.81
CA LEU A 506 -19.16 3.67 -3.07
C LEU A 506 -17.99 4.51 -3.59
N VAL A 507 -17.96 4.77 -4.89
CA VAL A 507 -17.09 5.75 -5.55
C VAL A 507 -17.95 6.76 -6.29
N LEU A 508 -17.96 8.01 -5.82
CA LEU A 508 -18.65 9.10 -6.50
C LEU A 508 -17.78 9.68 -7.61
N LYS A 509 -18.39 9.91 -8.76
CA LYS A 509 -17.77 10.52 -9.94
C LYS A 509 -18.69 11.62 -10.48
N ALA A 510 -18.14 12.82 -10.63
CA ALA A 510 -18.80 13.91 -11.34
C ALA A 510 -18.84 13.61 -12.84
N SER A 511 -19.97 13.90 -13.48
CA SER A 511 -20.28 13.53 -14.88
C SER A 511 -19.30 14.17 -15.88
N ASP A 512 -18.93 15.42 -15.62
CA ASP A 512 -18.00 16.25 -16.38
C ASP A 512 -16.53 16.04 -16.00
N SER A 513 -16.23 15.26 -14.95
CA SER A 513 -14.86 15.05 -14.49
C SER A 513 -13.98 14.34 -15.52
N THR A 514 -12.79 14.88 -15.74
CA THR A 514 -11.74 14.21 -16.53
C THR A 514 -11.08 13.09 -15.72
N TYR A 515 -10.33 12.22 -16.38
CA TYR A 515 -9.64 11.15 -15.69
C TYR A 515 -8.42 11.70 -14.93
N GLY A 516 -8.45 11.64 -13.59
CA GLY A 516 -7.42 12.26 -12.76
C GLY A 516 -7.63 13.74 -12.49
N ASP A 517 -8.89 14.22 -12.60
CA ASP A 517 -9.24 15.60 -12.27
C ASP A 517 -8.90 15.93 -10.81
N TRP A 518 -8.19 17.03 -10.60
CA TRP A 518 -7.80 17.48 -9.26
C TRP A 518 -8.85 18.40 -8.62
N LYS A 519 -9.69 19.06 -9.44
CA LYS A 519 -10.81 19.89 -8.99
C LYS A 519 -12.04 19.04 -8.70
N LEU A 520 -12.28 18.03 -9.53
CA LEU A 520 -13.37 17.07 -9.39
C LEU A 520 -12.84 15.65 -9.14
N PRO A 521 -12.09 15.42 -8.04
CA PRO A 521 -11.52 14.12 -7.77
C PRO A 521 -12.63 13.10 -7.47
N TRP A 522 -12.42 11.83 -7.83
CA TRP A 522 -13.33 10.77 -7.38
C TRP A 522 -13.40 10.73 -5.84
N VAL A 523 -14.58 10.49 -5.28
CA VAL A 523 -14.77 10.47 -3.82
C VAL A 523 -15.15 9.06 -3.36
N LYS A 524 -14.34 8.48 -2.47
CA LYS A 524 -14.59 7.14 -1.91
C LYS A 524 -15.35 7.24 -0.60
N LEU A 525 -16.51 6.61 -0.53
CA LEU A 525 -17.30 6.45 0.69
C LEU A 525 -17.08 5.03 1.22
N LYS A 526 -16.63 4.94 2.47
CA LYS A 526 -16.47 3.67 3.19
C LYS A 526 -16.92 3.83 4.62
N LYS A 527 -17.52 2.78 5.17
CA LYS A 527 -18.01 2.74 6.55
C LYS A 527 -16.92 3.17 7.55
N ASP A 528 -15.70 2.67 7.37
CA ASP A 528 -14.56 2.95 8.25
C ASP A 528 -13.95 4.36 8.09
N TYR A 529 -14.37 5.13 7.09
CA TYR A 529 -13.96 6.53 6.94
C TYR A 529 -14.78 7.47 7.81
N VAL A 530 -15.94 7.03 8.29
CA VAL A 530 -16.79 7.80 9.19
C VAL A 530 -16.39 7.46 10.64
N PRO A 531 -15.96 8.44 11.45
CA PRO A 531 -15.58 8.19 12.84
C PRO A 531 -16.70 7.51 13.62
N GLY A 532 -16.38 6.42 14.32
CA GLY A 532 -17.33 5.66 15.14
C GLY A 532 -18.16 4.59 14.39
N TYR A 533 -18.02 4.47 13.07
CA TYR A 533 -18.85 3.56 12.27
C TYR A 533 -18.10 2.37 11.67
N GLY A 534 -16.77 2.32 11.70
CA GLY A 534 -16.02 1.12 11.28
C GLY A 534 -16.30 -0.09 12.16
N ASP A 535 -15.80 -1.27 11.79
CA ASP A 535 -15.95 -2.47 12.61
C ASP A 535 -15.07 -2.35 13.85
N THR A 536 -15.70 -2.21 15.03
CA THR A 536 -15.01 -2.02 16.30
C THR A 536 -15.01 -3.28 17.16
N ILE A 537 -13.86 -3.60 17.74
CA ILE A 537 -13.67 -4.75 18.62
C ILE A 537 -12.70 -4.41 19.76
N ASP A 538 -12.91 -4.99 20.93
CA ASP A 538 -12.03 -4.86 22.08
C ASP A 538 -11.13 -6.09 22.21
N LEU A 539 -9.81 -5.91 22.12
CA LEU A 539 -8.81 -6.97 22.22
C LEU A 539 -7.63 -6.51 23.09
N VAL A 540 -6.62 -7.37 23.28
CA VAL A 540 -5.46 -7.03 24.12
C VAL A 540 -4.17 -6.90 23.31
N VAL A 541 -3.29 -6.01 23.77
CA VAL A 541 -1.89 -5.95 23.36
C VAL A 541 -1.05 -6.70 24.38
N ILE A 542 -0.27 -7.68 23.89
CA ILE A 542 0.64 -8.49 24.73
C ILE A 542 2.12 -8.25 24.42
N ALA A 543 2.42 -7.66 23.26
CA ALA A 543 3.78 -7.39 22.83
C ALA A 543 3.83 -6.21 21.86
N ALA A 544 5.04 -5.66 21.65
CA ALA A 544 5.27 -4.56 20.73
C ALA A 544 6.63 -4.66 20.03
N ALA A 545 6.75 -4.00 18.88
CA ALA A 545 7.99 -3.91 18.11
C ALA A 545 8.12 -2.58 17.38
N TRP A 546 9.35 -2.31 16.95
CA TRP A 546 9.64 -1.31 15.93
C TRP A 546 9.51 -1.96 14.56
N GLU A 547 8.65 -1.40 13.72
CA GLU A 547 8.50 -1.78 12.32
C GLU A 547 9.01 -0.63 11.44
N LYS A 548 9.84 -0.99 10.45
CA LYS A 548 10.66 -0.04 9.68
C LYS A 548 9.80 0.92 8.85
N ASP A 549 8.77 0.43 8.18
CA ASP A 549 8.01 1.24 7.23
C ASP A 549 7.13 2.24 7.99
N ARG A 550 6.50 1.80 9.07
CA ARG A 550 5.76 2.68 9.98
C ARG A 550 6.67 3.69 10.65
N ALA A 551 7.87 3.30 11.05
CA ALA A 551 8.83 4.21 11.66
C ALA A 551 9.36 5.27 10.69
N ARG A 552 9.59 4.90 9.42
CA ARG A 552 9.97 5.83 8.35
C ARG A 552 8.86 6.86 8.10
N GLU A 553 7.58 6.44 8.10
CA GLU A 553 6.44 7.35 8.00
C GLU A 553 6.39 8.35 9.16
N LEU A 554 6.58 7.86 10.39
CA LEU A 554 6.57 8.70 11.60
C LEU A 554 7.86 9.51 11.80
N ARG A 555 8.93 9.17 11.07
CA ARG A 555 10.28 9.70 11.25
C ARG A 555 10.79 9.52 12.68
N VAL A 556 10.68 8.30 13.19
CA VAL A 556 11.12 7.91 14.53
C VAL A 556 12.22 6.86 14.44
N SER A 557 13.10 6.86 15.44
CA SER A 557 14.23 5.90 15.49
C SER A 557 13.78 4.50 15.96
N PRO A 558 14.65 3.48 15.85
CA PRO A 558 14.43 2.14 16.42
C PRO A 558 14.04 2.07 17.90
N SER A 559 14.21 3.16 18.65
CA SER A 559 13.77 3.27 20.05
C SER A 559 12.25 3.43 20.22
N THR A 560 11.50 3.73 19.18
CA THR A 560 10.04 3.93 19.28
C THR A 560 9.29 2.67 18.89
N LEU A 561 8.42 2.16 19.76
CA LEU A 561 7.52 1.05 19.42
C LEU A 561 6.42 1.58 18.51
N THR A 562 6.28 0.99 17.32
CA THR A 562 5.35 1.46 16.29
C THR A 562 4.28 0.44 15.92
N THR A 563 4.48 -0.83 16.30
CA THR A 563 3.60 -1.95 15.96
C THR A 563 3.30 -2.80 17.19
N PHE A 564 2.04 -3.14 17.38
CA PHE A 564 1.51 -3.80 18.56
C PHE A 564 0.89 -5.15 18.18
N TYR A 565 1.19 -6.18 18.96
CA TYR A 565 0.74 -7.55 18.72
C TYR A 565 -0.59 -7.77 19.42
N ILE A 566 -1.62 -8.00 18.61
CA ILE A 566 -3.00 -8.12 19.08
C ILE A 566 -3.29 -9.58 19.39
N ALA A 567 -3.84 -9.83 20.57
CA ALA A 567 -4.20 -11.16 21.04
C ALA A 567 -5.65 -11.26 21.48
N VAL A 568 -6.18 -12.47 21.40
CA VAL A 568 -7.58 -12.81 21.68
C VAL A 568 -7.64 -13.86 22.79
N LEU A 569 -8.60 -13.74 23.70
CA LEU A 569 -8.78 -14.70 24.78
C LEU A 569 -9.36 -16.02 24.27
N SER A 570 -8.68 -17.13 24.53
CA SER A 570 -9.05 -18.44 23.97
C SER A 570 -9.64 -19.43 24.98
N ASN A 571 -9.25 -19.34 26.26
CA ASN A 571 -9.64 -20.29 27.31
C ASN A 571 -10.69 -19.73 28.27
N SER A 572 -11.56 -18.83 27.82
CA SER A 572 -12.60 -18.22 28.67
C SER A 572 -13.49 -19.24 29.39
N SER A 573 -13.83 -20.35 28.73
CA SER A 573 -14.59 -21.44 29.35
C SER A 573 -13.85 -22.11 30.51
N GLN A 574 -12.51 -22.22 30.45
CA GLN A 574 -11.71 -22.79 31.53
C GLN A 574 -11.61 -21.82 32.71
N ILE A 575 -11.44 -20.52 32.45
CA ILE A 575 -11.41 -19.48 33.49
C ILE A 575 -12.74 -19.41 34.25
N ASN A 576 -13.87 -19.58 33.55
CA ASN A 576 -15.18 -19.60 34.17
C ASN A 576 -15.37 -20.81 35.11
N ILE A 577 -14.65 -21.91 34.88
CA ILE A 577 -14.70 -23.12 35.71
C ILE A 577 -13.70 -23.01 36.88
N ASP A 578 -12.48 -22.55 36.59
CA ASP A 578 -11.42 -22.34 37.55
C ASP A 578 -10.87 -20.90 37.44
N PRO A 579 -11.30 -19.98 38.32
CA PRO A 579 -10.82 -18.60 38.33
C PRO A 579 -9.32 -18.47 38.62
N GLY A 580 -8.65 -19.50 39.16
CA GLY A 580 -7.20 -19.53 39.37
C GLY A 580 -6.40 -19.82 38.09
N CYS A 581 -7.07 -20.23 37.01
CA CYS A 581 -6.44 -20.53 35.74
C CYS A 581 -5.90 -19.25 35.07
N LYS A 582 -4.64 -19.27 34.61
CA LYS A 582 -4.08 -18.15 33.86
C LYS A 582 -4.80 -17.96 32.51
N PRO A 583 -5.08 -16.71 32.10
CA PRO A 583 -5.65 -16.47 30.78
C PRO A 583 -4.68 -16.88 29.67
N HIS A 584 -5.20 -17.51 28.61
CA HIS A 584 -4.46 -17.92 27.42
C HIS A 584 -4.82 -17.03 26.23
N PHE A 585 -3.85 -16.25 25.76
CA PHE A 585 -3.99 -15.33 24.65
C PHE A 585 -3.37 -15.87 23.36
N VAL A 586 -4.14 -15.84 22.26
CA VAL A 586 -3.64 -16.21 20.93
C VAL A 586 -3.43 -14.95 20.12
N ALA A 587 -2.18 -14.66 19.76
CA ALA A 587 -1.82 -13.51 18.95
C ALA A 587 -1.48 -13.92 17.52
N TYR A 588 -2.19 -13.36 16.55
CA TYR A 588 -2.07 -13.76 15.16
C TYR A 588 -2.12 -12.60 14.14
N PHE A 589 -2.30 -11.35 14.60
CA PHE A 589 -2.16 -10.15 13.76
C PHE A 589 -1.59 -8.96 14.56
N THR A 590 -1.25 -7.89 13.86
CA THR A 590 -0.65 -6.68 14.45
C THR A 590 -1.41 -5.42 14.07
N ALA A 591 -1.34 -4.38 14.91
CA ALA A 591 -1.85 -3.04 14.61
C ALA A 591 -0.74 -1.99 14.76
N SER A 592 -0.63 -1.07 13.79
CA SER A 592 0.43 -0.04 13.75
C SER A 592 -0.11 1.39 13.55
N TYR A 593 -1.43 1.52 13.38
CA TYR A 593 -2.12 2.77 13.03
C TYR A 593 -3.22 3.08 14.05
N GLY A 594 -3.75 4.32 14.00
CA GLY A 594 -4.91 4.76 14.77
C GLY A 594 -4.58 5.81 15.83
N LEU A 595 -3.53 5.60 16.61
CA LEU A 595 -3.10 6.53 17.66
C LEU A 595 -2.53 7.84 17.07
N SER A 596 -2.84 8.96 17.73
CA SER A 596 -2.13 10.23 17.53
C SER A 596 -0.67 10.12 17.98
N ARG A 597 0.17 11.13 17.67
CA ARG A 597 1.58 11.08 18.10
C ARG A 597 1.70 11.14 19.62
N GLU A 598 0.83 11.92 20.26
CA GLU A 598 0.73 12.07 21.71
C GLU A 598 0.25 10.77 22.37
N GLN A 599 -0.82 10.17 21.84
CA GLN A 599 -1.31 8.87 22.32
C GLN A 599 -0.28 7.75 22.12
N LEU A 600 0.46 7.77 21.00
CA LEU A 600 1.52 6.81 20.73
C LEU A 600 2.70 6.97 21.70
N GLU A 601 2.99 8.19 22.14
CA GLU A 601 4.03 8.48 23.13
C GLU A 601 3.61 7.93 24.50
N GLU A 602 2.39 8.24 24.94
CA GLU A 602 1.83 7.74 26.19
C GLU A 602 1.78 6.20 26.19
N PHE A 603 1.37 5.59 25.08
CA PHE A 603 1.30 4.14 24.96
C PHE A 603 2.70 3.49 24.96
N ASN A 604 3.69 4.13 24.33
CA ASN A 604 5.09 3.71 24.45
C ASN A 604 5.59 3.78 25.90
N PHE A 605 5.22 4.82 26.64
CA PHE A 605 5.57 4.98 28.04
C PHE A 605 4.97 3.85 28.89
N TRP A 606 3.68 3.55 28.73
CA TRP A 606 3.02 2.44 29.45
C TRP A 606 3.69 1.10 29.19
N ILE A 607 3.92 0.76 27.91
CA ILE A 607 4.53 -0.53 27.53
C ILE A 607 5.94 -0.63 28.09
N ARG A 608 6.74 0.43 28.02
CA ARG A 608 8.12 0.41 28.52
C ARG A 608 8.21 0.33 30.04
N ALA A 609 7.25 0.92 30.76
CA ALA A 609 7.17 0.81 32.22
C ALA A 609 6.88 -0.63 32.68
N ASP A 610 6.12 -1.40 31.89
CA ASP A 610 5.74 -2.79 32.22
C ASP A 610 6.43 -3.85 31.34
N ALA A 611 7.50 -3.47 30.63
CA ALA A 611 8.15 -4.34 29.66
C ALA A 611 8.94 -5.48 30.33
N VAL A 612 8.93 -6.63 29.68
CA VAL A 612 9.88 -7.72 29.84
C VAL A 612 10.83 -7.70 28.64
N ASP A 613 12.11 -7.51 28.92
CA ASP A 613 13.13 -7.46 27.89
C ASP A 613 13.47 -8.85 27.37
N GLY A 614 13.48 -9.00 26.05
CA GLY A 614 13.89 -10.23 25.37
C GLY A 614 12.85 -10.78 24.40
N PRO A 615 13.28 -11.61 23.42
CA PRO A 615 12.40 -12.16 22.39
C PRO A 615 11.46 -13.26 22.90
N LYS A 616 11.71 -13.79 24.10
CA LYS A 616 10.87 -14.76 24.79
C LYS A 616 10.96 -14.47 26.30
N PRO A 617 9.84 -14.23 26.99
CA PRO A 617 9.81 -14.05 28.44
C PRO A 617 10.09 -15.39 29.14
N SER A 618 10.70 -15.33 30.32
CA SER A 618 10.98 -16.51 31.14
C SER A 618 9.68 -17.09 31.72
N ILE A 619 9.70 -18.39 32.06
CA ILE A 619 8.55 -19.06 32.67
C ILE A 619 8.21 -18.35 33.99
N GLY A 620 6.98 -17.85 34.10
CA GLY A 620 6.47 -17.21 35.32
C GLY A 620 6.55 -15.68 35.35
N GLU A 621 7.25 -15.04 34.41
CA GLU A 621 7.35 -13.56 34.34
C GLU A 621 6.04 -12.89 33.90
N LEU A 622 5.16 -13.63 33.23
CA LEU A 622 3.87 -13.14 32.74
C LEU A 622 2.71 -13.61 33.61
N CYS A 623 1.72 -12.74 33.79
CA CYS A 623 0.45 -13.08 34.45
C CYS A 623 -0.48 -13.91 33.55
N TYR A 624 -0.08 -14.18 32.30
CA TYR A 624 -0.83 -14.92 31.29
C TYR A 624 0.04 -15.96 30.57
N THR A 625 -0.62 -16.83 29.81
CA THR A 625 0.03 -17.71 28.84
C THR A 625 -0.33 -17.26 27.42
N TYR A 626 0.51 -17.57 26.44
CA TYR A 626 0.28 -17.08 25.08
C TYR A 626 0.72 -18.07 24.00
N THR A 627 0.08 -17.96 22.84
CA THR A 627 0.49 -18.60 21.58
C THR A 627 0.65 -17.53 20.51
N MET A 628 1.82 -17.46 19.88
CA MET A 628 2.06 -16.57 18.74
C MET A 628 1.95 -17.35 17.44
N SER A 629 1.22 -16.81 16.47
CA SER A 629 1.24 -17.35 15.10
C SER A 629 2.67 -17.30 14.54
N GLN A 630 3.08 -18.38 13.88
CA GLN A 630 4.39 -18.49 13.23
C GLN A 630 4.55 -17.49 12.07
N THR A 631 3.45 -17.00 11.52
CA THR A 631 3.44 -16.00 10.44
C THR A 631 3.84 -14.61 10.93
N LEU A 632 3.79 -14.35 12.24
CA LEU A 632 4.12 -13.05 12.79
C LEU A 632 5.63 -12.87 12.96
N PRO A 633 6.16 -11.66 12.69
CA PRO A 633 7.51 -11.31 13.07
C PRO A 633 7.73 -11.47 14.58
N ARG A 634 9.00 -11.61 14.98
CA ARG A 634 9.33 -11.68 16.41
C ARG A 634 9.14 -10.32 17.08
N PRO A 635 8.42 -10.23 18.22
CA PRO A 635 8.30 -8.98 18.97
C PRO A 635 9.64 -8.53 19.56
N SER A 636 9.73 -7.24 19.86
CA SER A 636 10.91 -6.67 20.55
C SER A 636 10.75 -6.73 22.06
N VAL A 637 9.53 -6.49 22.56
CA VAL A 637 9.20 -6.45 23.98
C VAL A 637 7.86 -7.12 24.24
N PHE A 638 7.72 -7.78 25.39
CA PHE A 638 6.45 -8.25 25.94
C PHE A 638 6.02 -7.35 27.09
N VAL A 639 4.73 -7.26 27.37
CA VAL A 639 4.22 -6.62 28.60
C VAL A 639 3.86 -7.67 29.64
N ARG A 640 4.16 -7.42 30.92
CA ARG A 640 3.79 -8.34 32.01
C ARG A 640 2.28 -8.43 32.15
N ASN A 641 1.60 -7.30 32.01
CA ASN A 641 0.15 -7.17 32.06
C ASN A 641 -0.40 -6.78 30.68
N PRO A 642 -1.32 -7.58 30.10
CA PRO A 642 -1.96 -7.21 28.84
C PRO A 642 -2.70 -5.88 28.94
N ILE A 643 -2.66 -5.10 27.87
CA ILE A 643 -3.36 -3.81 27.80
C ILE A 643 -4.58 -3.95 26.90
N LEU A 644 -5.77 -3.65 27.42
CA LEU A 644 -7.00 -3.63 26.63
C LEU A 644 -6.95 -2.46 25.63
N VAL A 645 -7.31 -2.74 24.38
CA VAL A 645 -7.38 -1.76 23.32
C VAL A 645 -8.68 -1.91 22.53
N GLU A 646 -9.32 -0.79 22.25
CA GLU A 646 -10.36 -0.70 21.23
C GLU A 646 -9.69 -0.61 19.86
N LEU A 647 -10.11 -1.47 18.94
CA LEU A 647 -9.63 -1.53 17.56
C LEU A 647 -10.77 -1.22 16.60
N CYS A 648 -10.45 -0.52 15.52
CA CYS A 648 -11.37 -0.26 14.41
C CYS A 648 -10.77 -0.70 13.07
N GLY A 649 -11.55 -1.42 12.28
CA GLY A 649 -11.17 -1.95 10.96
C GLY A 649 -12.14 -1.61 9.85
N ALA A 650 -11.83 -2.10 8.66
CA ALA A 650 -12.64 -1.99 7.44
C ALA A 650 -13.14 -3.38 7.02
N GLY A 651 -13.85 -4.06 7.92
CA GLY A 651 -14.22 -5.47 7.78
C GLY A 651 -13.18 -6.45 8.32
N PHE A 652 -13.34 -7.71 7.95
CA PHE A 652 -12.50 -8.83 8.38
C PHE A 652 -11.84 -9.51 7.19
N THR A 653 -10.70 -10.15 7.43
CA THR A 653 -9.94 -10.88 6.42
C THR A 653 -9.32 -12.13 7.04
N LYS A 654 -8.81 -13.05 6.22
CA LYS A 654 -7.97 -14.15 6.67
C LYS A 654 -6.56 -14.02 6.13
N ALA A 655 -5.57 -14.14 7.01
CA ALA A 655 -4.20 -14.30 6.59
C ALA A 655 -4.01 -15.66 5.87
N PRO A 656 -3.07 -15.77 4.91
CA PRO A 656 -2.73 -17.06 4.30
C PRO A 656 -2.45 -18.11 5.38
N GLN A 657 -3.02 -19.31 5.24
CA GLN A 657 -2.87 -20.44 6.18
C GLN A 657 -3.50 -20.22 7.58
N SER A 658 -4.07 -19.05 7.87
CA SER A 658 -4.81 -18.82 9.12
C SER A 658 -6.22 -19.38 9.03
N LYS A 659 -6.65 -20.07 10.09
CA LYS A 659 -8.02 -20.55 10.27
C LYS A 659 -8.96 -19.46 10.80
N TYR A 660 -8.41 -18.38 11.35
CA TYR A 660 -9.16 -17.34 12.06
C TYR A 660 -9.26 -16.05 11.24
N TYR A 661 -10.41 -15.39 11.37
CA TYR A 661 -10.58 -14.03 10.88
C TYR A 661 -9.78 -13.05 11.74
N GLU A 662 -9.14 -12.10 11.08
CA GLU A 662 -8.50 -10.93 11.70
C GLU A 662 -9.18 -9.65 11.20
N LEU A 663 -9.03 -8.59 11.97
CA LEU A 663 -9.55 -7.28 11.60
C LEU A 663 -8.75 -6.73 10.42
N ARG A 664 -9.43 -6.32 9.34
CA ARG A 664 -8.78 -5.77 8.16
C ARG A 664 -8.43 -4.30 8.36
N PHE A 665 -7.18 -3.94 8.10
CA PHE A 665 -6.63 -2.59 8.34
C PHE A 665 -6.85 -2.11 9.79
N PRO A 666 -6.36 -2.87 10.78
CA PRO A 666 -6.64 -2.61 12.19
C PRO A 666 -5.99 -1.29 12.63
N ARG A 667 -6.77 -0.47 13.34
CA ARG A 667 -6.34 0.79 13.93
C ARG A 667 -6.74 0.82 15.40
N ILE A 668 -5.80 1.12 16.29
CA ILE A 668 -6.10 1.32 17.71
C ILE A 668 -6.77 2.69 17.84
N THR A 669 -8.02 2.71 18.30
CA THR A 669 -8.77 3.94 18.56
C THR A 669 -8.52 4.45 19.97
N LYS A 670 -8.50 3.54 20.96
CA LYS A 670 -8.25 3.87 22.35
C LYS A 670 -7.58 2.72 23.10
N PRO A 671 -6.43 2.95 23.76
CA PRO A 671 -5.92 2.04 24.78
C PRO A 671 -6.55 2.37 26.13
N PHE A 672 -6.85 1.36 26.95
CA PHE A 672 -7.45 1.55 28.27
C PHE A 672 -6.43 1.27 29.37
N ARG A 673 -6.45 2.12 30.40
CA ARG A 673 -5.68 1.85 31.62
C ARG A 673 -6.35 0.72 32.42
N PRO A 674 -5.60 -0.11 33.16
CA PRO A 674 -6.18 -1.15 34.01
C PRO A 674 -7.20 -0.62 35.05
N SER A 675 -7.06 0.64 35.46
CA SER A 675 -8.01 1.32 36.36
C SER A 675 -9.31 1.73 35.67
N GLU A 676 -9.33 1.85 34.34
CA GLU A 676 -10.52 2.19 33.56
C GLU A 676 -11.29 0.95 33.15
N ARG A 677 -10.59 -0.03 32.56
CA ARG A 677 -11.16 -1.28 32.06
C ARG A 677 -10.15 -2.41 32.21
N SER A 678 -10.64 -3.58 32.60
CA SER A 678 -9.81 -4.77 32.77
C SER A 678 -9.51 -5.42 31.42
N TYR A 679 -8.31 -5.97 31.23
CA TYR A 679 -7.98 -6.76 30.04
C TYR A 679 -8.83 -8.03 29.89
N MET A 680 -9.48 -8.47 30.97
CA MET A 680 -10.42 -9.60 30.94
C MET A 680 -11.74 -9.28 30.23
N GLU A 681 -12.04 -8.00 29.97
CA GLU A 681 -13.21 -7.58 29.19
C GLU A 681 -13.02 -7.75 27.67
N CYS A 682 -11.85 -8.22 27.22
CA CYS A 682 -11.60 -8.43 25.80
C CYS A 682 -12.48 -9.52 25.19
N LEU A 683 -12.65 -9.47 23.87
CA LEU A 683 -13.39 -10.50 23.15
C LEU A 683 -12.72 -11.87 23.25
N THR A 684 -13.57 -12.88 23.36
CA THR A 684 -13.17 -14.28 23.22
C THR A 684 -13.00 -14.65 21.75
N LEU A 685 -12.21 -15.69 21.48
CA LEU A 685 -12.02 -16.23 20.13
C LEU A 685 -13.35 -16.60 19.45
N ARG A 686 -14.32 -17.10 20.24
CA ARG A 686 -15.67 -17.40 19.76
C ARG A 686 -16.41 -16.11 19.38
N GLY A 687 -16.39 -15.11 20.25
CA GLY A 687 -17.06 -13.81 20.02
C GLY A 687 -16.53 -13.10 18.77
N LEU A 688 -15.21 -13.04 18.62
CA LEU A 688 -14.57 -12.46 17.43
C LEU A 688 -14.97 -13.19 16.15
N ARG A 689 -15.03 -14.53 16.17
CA ARG A 689 -15.46 -15.31 15.01
C ARG A 689 -16.92 -15.04 14.63
N THR A 690 -17.81 -14.93 15.61
CA THR A 690 -19.22 -14.59 15.38
C THR A 690 -19.35 -13.22 14.72
N ILE A 691 -18.71 -12.19 15.28
CA ILE A 691 -18.72 -10.84 14.71
C ILE A 691 -18.17 -10.85 13.29
N ALA A 692 -17.04 -11.51 13.06
CA ALA A 692 -16.42 -11.56 11.74
C ALA A 692 -17.32 -12.19 10.68
N LEU A 693 -17.97 -13.32 10.99
CA LEU A 693 -18.89 -13.99 10.06
C LEU A 693 -20.09 -13.12 9.72
N GLU A 694 -20.71 -12.47 10.72
CA GLU A 694 -21.83 -11.57 10.51
C GLU A 694 -21.46 -10.36 9.64
N THR A 695 -20.26 -9.78 9.86
CA THR A 695 -19.78 -8.65 9.06
C THR A 695 -19.59 -9.00 7.59
N VAL A 696 -19.13 -10.22 7.27
CA VAL A 696 -18.93 -10.68 5.88
C VAL A 696 -20.18 -11.30 5.25
N GLY A 697 -21.34 -11.17 5.90
CA GLY A 697 -22.62 -11.65 5.39
C GLY A 697 -22.74 -13.18 5.39
N LEU A 698 -22.03 -13.86 6.28
CA LEU A 698 -22.15 -15.30 6.53
C LEU A 698 -22.93 -15.53 7.83
N GLU A 699 -23.97 -16.36 7.79
CA GLU A 699 -24.80 -16.60 8.99
C GLU A 699 -23.96 -17.22 10.12
N ALA A 700 -24.01 -16.63 11.32
CA ALA A 700 -23.30 -17.12 12.50
C ALA A 700 -23.72 -18.53 12.94
N HIS A 701 -24.95 -18.96 12.60
CA HIS A 701 -25.41 -20.35 12.78
C HIS A 701 -24.51 -21.35 12.00
N ASN A 702 -23.88 -20.92 10.90
CA ASN A 702 -22.91 -21.75 10.19
C ASN A 702 -21.58 -21.90 10.95
N ALA A 703 -21.33 -21.17 12.04
CA ALA A 703 -20.14 -21.40 12.88
C ALA A 703 -20.17 -22.80 13.53
N GLU A 704 -21.36 -23.32 13.83
CA GLU A 704 -21.59 -24.69 14.30
C GLU A 704 -21.65 -25.70 13.15
N LYS A 705 -21.96 -25.27 11.93
CA LYS A 705 -21.93 -26.10 10.71
C LYS A 705 -20.50 -26.56 10.35
N TYR A 706 -19.47 -25.95 10.93
CA TYR A 706 -18.08 -26.43 10.88
C TYR A 706 -17.68 -27.35 12.07
N LYS A 707 -18.66 -27.83 12.84
CA LYS A 707 -18.59 -28.97 13.77
C LYS A 707 -19.90 -29.78 13.71
N ASP A 708 -20.00 -30.59 12.68
CA ASP A 708 -20.67 -31.91 12.50
C ASP A 708 -21.70 -32.48 13.53
N LEU A 709 -22.52 -31.67 14.21
CA LEU A 709 -23.56 -32.21 15.13
C LEU A 709 -24.95 -31.59 14.94
N ASP A 710 -25.03 -30.34 14.48
CA ASP A 710 -26.30 -29.60 14.50
C ASP A 710 -27.12 -29.71 13.20
N GLU A 711 -26.45 -30.01 12.08
CA GLU A 711 -27.12 -30.37 10.82
C GLU A 711 -27.73 -31.79 10.90
N TRP A 712 -27.11 -32.69 11.67
CA TRP A 712 -27.68 -33.99 12.03
C TRP A 712 -28.95 -33.83 12.86
N GLY A 713 -28.94 -32.97 13.89
CA GLY A 713 -30.12 -32.70 14.72
C GLY A 713 -31.30 -32.11 13.94
N ARG A 714 -31.08 -31.17 13.02
CA ARG A 714 -32.16 -30.61 12.19
C ARG A 714 -32.74 -31.62 11.20
N LYS A 715 -31.91 -32.50 10.65
CA LYS A 715 -32.35 -33.62 9.81
C LYS A 715 -33.13 -34.67 10.62
N LEU A 716 -32.77 -34.85 11.89
CA LEU A 716 -33.44 -35.75 12.83
C LEU A 716 -34.84 -35.25 13.27
N TRP A 717 -35.01 -33.93 13.39
CA TRP A 717 -36.25 -33.31 13.92
C TRP A 717 -37.20 -32.73 12.85
N GLY A 718 -36.96 -33.00 11.56
CA GLY A 718 -37.99 -32.85 10.51
C GLY A 718 -38.59 -31.45 10.28
N LYS A 719 -38.01 -30.37 10.84
CA LYS A 719 -38.52 -29.01 10.62
C LYS A 719 -37.95 -28.45 9.31
N VAL A 720 -38.57 -28.81 8.19
CA VAL A 720 -38.42 -28.07 6.93
C VAL A 720 -39.21 -26.77 7.10
N GLY A 721 -38.51 -25.68 7.42
CA GLY A 721 -39.10 -24.34 7.37
C GLY A 721 -39.53 -24.01 5.94
N ASP A 722 -40.66 -23.34 5.79
CA ASP A 722 -41.10 -22.81 4.49
C ASP A 722 -40.10 -21.74 4.01
N LYS A 723 -39.37 -22.05 2.91
CA LYS A 723 -38.34 -21.17 2.34
C LYS A 723 -38.87 -19.77 2.06
N THR A 724 -40.15 -19.66 1.69
CA THR A 724 -40.82 -18.41 1.37
C THR A 724 -40.93 -17.49 2.60
N VAL A 725 -41.25 -18.06 3.76
CA VAL A 725 -41.36 -17.32 5.03
C VAL A 725 -39.98 -16.85 5.51
N GLU A 726 -38.95 -17.67 5.31
CA GLU A 726 -37.58 -17.33 5.67
C GLU A 726 -36.99 -16.23 4.76
N GLU A 727 -37.27 -16.27 3.46
CA GLU A 727 -36.94 -15.21 2.51
C GLU A 727 -37.65 -13.89 2.84
N GLN A 728 -38.95 -13.92 3.12
CA GLN A 728 -39.70 -12.73 3.54
C GLN A 728 -39.16 -12.12 4.85
N ARG A 729 -38.79 -12.95 5.82
CA ARG A 729 -38.16 -12.49 7.08
C ARG A 729 -36.79 -11.85 6.83
N ARG A 730 -35.97 -12.44 5.95
CA ARG A 730 -34.67 -11.88 5.55
C ARG A 730 -34.84 -10.53 4.86
N GLU A 731 -35.80 -10.40 3.96
CA GLU A 731 -36.09 -9.15 3.26
C GLU A 731 -36.57 -8.07 4.24
N LEU A 732 -37.48 -8.39 5.15
CA LEU A 732 -37.94 -7.45 6.18
C LEU A 732 -36.78 -7.01 7.10
N LYS A 733 -35.90 -7.94 7.48
CA LYS A 733 -34.69 -7.63 8.28
C LYS A 733 -33.75 -6.71 7.49
N ARG A 734 -33.58 -6.95 6.19
CA ARG A 734 -32.77 -6.11 5.29
C ARG A 734 -33.33 -4.69 5.21
N GLN A 735 -34.62 -4.53 4.95
CA GLN A 735 -35.30 -3.23 4.90
C GLN A 735 -35.17 -2.44 6.21
N ARG A 736 -35.35 -3.11 7.36
CA ARG A 736 -35.13 -2.50 8.68
C ARG A 736 -33.67 -2.07 8.88
N SER A 737 -32.72 -2.88 8.43
CA SER A 737 -31.30 -2.56 8.50
C SER A 737 -30.94 -1.37 7.61
N ILE A 738 -31.51 -1.27 6.42
CA ILE A 738 -31.34 -0.12 5.50
C ILE A 738 -31.85 1.15 6.18
N ALA A 739 -33.09 1.15 6.68
CA ALA A 739 -33.67 2.32 7.36
C ALA A 739 -32.85 2.77 8.58
N CYS A 740 -32.33 1.82 9.37
CA CYS A 740 -31.43 2.12 10.49
C CYS A 740 -30.13 2.80 10.03
N TRP A 741 -29.55 2.36 8.91
CA TRP A 741 -28.36 2.98 8.34
C TRP A 741 -28.65 4.36 7.76
N GLU A 742 -29.78 4.56 7.11
CA GLU A 742 -30.20 5.86 6.61
C GLU A 742 -30.31 6.90 7.74
N GLU A 743 -30.96 6.53 8.85
CA GLU A 743 -31.09 7.40 10.03
C GLU A 743 -29.72 7.74 10.65
N LYS A 744 -28.82 6.76 10.74
CA LYS A 744 -27.43 6.97 11.20
C LYS A 744 -26.69 7.95 10.30
N LEU A 745 -26.77 7.77 8.98
CA LEU A 745 -26.12 8.63 7.99
C LEU A 745 -26.69 10.06 8.02
N GLU A 746 -27.99 10.20 8.20
CA GLU A 746 -28.63 11.51 8.37
C GLU A 746 -28.16 12.21 9.66
N THR A 747 -28.04 11.46 10.77
CA THR A 747 -27.52 11.98 12.03
C THR A 747 -26.08 12.51 11.87
N ILE A 748 -25.23 11.79 11.15
CA ILE A 748 -23.85 12.22 10.84
C ILE A 748 -23.85 13.54 10.05
N ASP A 749 -24.71 13.67 9.04
CA ASP A 749 -24.81 14.91 8.25
C ASP A 749 -25.29 16.09 9.11
N ARG A 750 -26.29 15.87 9.97
CA ARG A 750 -26.80 16.89 10.92
C ARG A 750 -25.72 17.34 11.90
N GLU A 751 -24.97 16.41 12.50
CA GLU A 751 -23.87 16.74 13.42
C GLU A 751 -22.76 17.54 12.73
N ARG A 752 -22.41 17.19 11.50
CA ARG A 752 -21.42 17.93 10.71
C ARG A 752 -21.91 19.33 10.37
N SER A 753 -23.17 19.47 9.97
CA SER A 753 -23.78 20.78 9.69
C SER A 753 -23.72 21.70 10.91
N ARG A 754 -24.07 21.18 12.10
CA ARG A 754 -23.95 21.91 13.37
C ARG A 754 -22.51 22.32 13.68
N LYS A 755 -21.54 21.42 13.52
CA LYS A 755 -20.11 21.72 13.74
C LYS A 755 -19.60 22.77 12.77
N ARG A 756 -20.02 22.73 11.50
CA ARG A 756 -19.65 23.71 10.48
C ARG A 756 -20.19 25.10 10.82
N ARG A 757 -21.49 25.21 11.14
CA ARG A 757 -22.11 26.48 11.57
C ARG A 757 -21.40 27.08 12.77
N LYS A 758 -21.13 26.26 13.80
CA LYS A 758 -20.37 26.71 14.97
C LYS A 758 -18.98 27.26 14.60
N LEU A 759 -18.28 26.61 13.67
CA LEU A 759 -16.97 27.06 13.18
C LEU A 759 -17.05 28.36 12.39
N GLU A 760 -18.11 28.55 11.60
CA GLU A 760 -18.40 29.79 10.86
C GLU A 760 -18.74 30.93 11.84
N ASP A 761 -19.61 30.67 12.83
CA ASP A 761 -19.96 31.61 13.90
C ASP A 761 -18.71 32.01 14.74
N ASP A 762 -17.88 31.04 15.11
CA ASP A 762 -16.61 31.29 15.84
C ASP A 762 -15.61 32.11 14.99
N LEU A 763 -15.61 31.95 13.66
CA LEU A 763 -14.77 32.74 12.74
C LEU A 763 -15.29 34.16 12.61
N GLU A 764 -16.60 34.34 12.44
CA GLU A 764 -17.25 35.66 12.34
C GLU A 764 -17.12 36.46 13.64
N MET A 765 -17.11 35.80 14.80
CA MET A 765 -16.82 36.44 16.08
C MET A 765 -15.34 36.80 16.30
N SER A 766 -14.43 36.25 15.49
CA SER A 766 -12.97 36.47 15.58
C SER A 766 -12.43 37.47 14.55
N LEU A 767 -13.25 37.88 13.60
CA LEU A 767 -13.03 38.96 12.63
C LEU A 767 -13.66 40.26 13.16
#